data_AF-A0AAD7QNF2-F1
#
_entry.id   AF-A0AAD7QNF2-F1
#
_cell.length_a   1.000
_cell.length_b   1.000
_cell.length_c   1.000
_cell.angle_alpha   90.00
_cell.angle_beta   90.00
_cell.angle_gamma   90.00
#
_symmetry.space_group_name_H-M   'P 1'
#
loop_
_entity.id
_entity.type
_entity.pdbx_description
1 polymer ?
#
loop_
_entity_poly.entity_id
_entity_poly.type
_entity_poly.pdbx_seq_one_letter_code
_entity_poly.pdbx_strand_id
1 'polypeptide(L)'
;MYWPVSTPRVFTLPPIPTDESTTAAGISAPDSSPSGDATEHIITVKSSRNGLLFGVITRISLYVYQNRPVCPVAVAVRSESSLQTYGDNVNLLIRPDNVMFVVQTSLGYFLTYALSGSSRERVAKLSFDSTADIPYVLPGPGEEQGVREENVRFRMVIKVDAGIESAIALEDELLVLTSTPPAAQLIRWAPDARGGPQTRTELLSHMEWFNLRERITSVIFEKAMGLFGWISSNGKAWAVVKNNTVSSSSEKPSKMKLFSGYCFHSPQKGPIPATAAERRKSMDESEFVLKIAINSRFSLIGVGTVGGTIHIYNVKDYSGHIPLLRDIKSPFPSFGKVTVVAWSPDGYSLFAGYERGWALYSVYGKLVAHSMLPEDGRLQHEAWLSGVQDAMWMSNGGDILVVPNDSNELWSIELARWSLSGSYNWDNLARTLLFTNEKLMLYRGQDQSDLTTISHEAILWQDVAIPYAYLAENWPIQQACISGDGRYLAIAGKRGLGHYSIYSGRWKFFVSEHMESEFSVHGGMLWFENILIACVNTDRNTHEIRAYSRERELDHSLVLHVQQIPSSIILVSLVGDSLLVYTYNNILYQFVIFSNAFQFNLELVGQISFAGIVHAPARVRAINWILPEEQSKHGNPVHDISLATIVFLIDGKLVALYPLHNEGDLKYDMKVLFQNVEYYTIVTKGLLKNSIWAFDGTSVVVWLEDMLNLSKSDSVPEPIRIAIDFYPLSFLFEKGIIIGIESNLIHRRNVSFTYSTNTTRTHLFIHQLLSYYLSSSQENEALKVAKSFKHLEYFGHALEMMLHDVLDEEADHPPAPDQAILPRVIKFLNKFPEMLDVIAGCTRKTEVASWHVLFDVVGSPKELFERCMSLGQLKTAGGYLLILHTMEQLEDSSTDMIRLFSAAVETGDWDLCKELARFLTALDDSGNTLREALRRVKLVNGVSSSVESPFEKEFLLAADAHNAQTNGRNGD
;
A
#
# COMPACT_ATOMS: atom_id res chain seq x y z
N MET A 1 2.01 0.96 4.03
CA MET A 1 1.54 1.23 2.66
C MET A 1 1.81 2.66 2.28
N TYR A 2 1.93 2.92 0.97
CA TYR A 2 2.45 4.16 0.40
C TYR A 2 1.52 4.67 -0.71
N TRP A 3 1.28 5.98 -0.79
CA TRP A 3 0.54 6.62 -1.88
C TRP A 3 1.30 7.86 -2.34
N PRO A 4 1.45 8.10 -3.66
CA PRO A 4 2.05 9.33 -4.12
C PRO A 4 1.20 10.52 -3.72
N VAL A 5 1.87 11.59 -3.34
CA VAL A 5 1.26 12.85 -2.95
C VAL A 5 1.98 14.00 -3.64
N SER A 6 1.22 15.06 -3.91
CA SER A 6 1.75 16.33 -4.41
C SER A 6 2.36 16.26 -5.82
N THR A 7 3.07 17.33 -6.19
CA THR A 7 3.77 17.46 -7.47
C THR A 7 5.21 16.92 -7.31
N PRO A 8 5.69 16.08 -8.22
CA PRO A 8 7.09 15.63 -8.19
C PRO A 8 8.09 16.78 -8.26
N ARG A 9 9.21 16.64 -7.56
CA ARG A 9 10.34 17.60 -7.62
C ARG A 9 11.34 17.13 -8.67
N VAL A 10 11.89 18.03 -9.48
CA VAL A 10 12.90 17.72 -10.49
C VAL A 10 14.27 18.25 -10.08
N PHE A 11 15.31 17.42 -10.26
CA PHE A 11 16.70 17.79 -10.06
C PHE A 11 17.48 17.51 -11.34
N THR A 12 17.96 18.56 -11.99
CA THR A 12 18.82 18.43 -13.18
C THR A 12 20.27 18.22 -12.76
N LEU A 13 21.00 17.38 -13.48
CA LEU A 13 22.45 17.27 -13.28
C LEU A 13 23.11 18.66 -13.46
N PRO A 14 24.00 19.07 -12.54
CA PRO A 14 24.72 20.33 -12.68
C PRO A 14 25.63 20.26 -13.91
N PRO A 15 25.82 21.38 -14.63
CA PRO A 15 26.76 21.42 -15.75
C PRO A 15 28.18 21.16 -15.26
N ILE A 16 28.94 20.38 -16.03
CA ILE A 16 30.36 20.16 -15.75
C ILE A 16 31.10 21.49 -16.03
N PRO A 17 31.88 22.03 -15.08
CA PRO A 17 32.66 23.23 -15.33
C PRO A 17 33.64 22.99 -16.48
N THR A 18 33.55 23.78 -17.54
CA THR A 18 34.56 23.80 -18.61
C THR A 18 35.76 24.61 -18.10
N ASP A 19 36.83 23.93 -17.71
CA ASP A 19 38.16 24.43 -17.33
C ASP A 19 38.36 25.97 -17.34
N GLU A 20 38.07 26.64 -16.22
CA GLU A 20 38.73 27.88 -15.82
C GLU A 20 39.63 27.58 -14.61
N SER A 21 40.82 26.96 -14.81
CA SER A 21 41.98 27.08 -13.89
C SER A 21 43.24 26.25 -14.25
N THR A 22 43.45 25.88 -15.51
CA THR A 22 44.77 25.36 -15.95
C THR A 22 45.37 26.17 -17.09
N THR A 23 45.50 27.48 -16.91
CA THR A 23 46.42 28.31 -17.71
C THR A 23 47.80 28.32 -17.08
N ALA A 24 48.57 27.26 -17.33
CA ALA A 24 50.02 27.27 -17.22
C ALA A 24 50.66 26.43 -18.34
N ALA A 25 50.49 26.88 -19.58
CA ALA A 25 51.45 26.82 -20.68
C ALA A 25 50.73 27.14 -21.99
N GLY A 26 51.09 28.25 -22.64
CA GLY A 26 50.53 28.63 -23.92
C GLY A 26 50.94 27.67 -25.03
N ILE A 27 49.95 27.05 -25.66
CA ILE A 27 50.00 26.65 -27.06
C ILE A 27 48.61 26.90 -27.65
N SER A 28 48.55 27.89 -28.55
CA SER A 28 47.38 28.22 -29.36
C SER A 28 47.08 27.09 -30.36
N ALA A 29 45.91 26.47 -30.24
CA ALA A 29 45.27 25.72 -31.32
C ALA A 29 43.89 26.36 -31.60
N PRO A 30 43.49 26.53 -32.87
CA PRO A 30 42.35 27.37 -33.23
C PRO A 30 41.02 26.63 -33.03
N ASP A 31 40.04 27.44 -32.64
CA ASP A 31 38.60 27.20 -32.58
C ASP A 31 38.07 26.09 -33.50
N SER A 32 37.56 25.03 -32.87
CA SER A 32 36.49 24.21 -33.43
C SER A 32 35.34 24.15 -32.43
N SER A 33 34.35 25.01 -32.67
CA SER A 33 32.94 24.95 -32.26
C SER A 33 32.58 24.81 -30.77
N PRO A 34 31.74 25.70 -30.22
CA PRO A 34 31.07 25.44 -28.97
C PRO A 34 29.98 24.40 -29.21
N SER A 35 30.18 23.15 -28.81
CA SER A 35 29.07 22.22 -28.62
C SER A 35 28.40 22.53 -27.28
N GLY A 36 27.67 23.64 -27.23
CA GLY A 36 26.53 23.74 -26.32
C GLY A 36 25.50 22.67 -26.69
N ASP A 37 24.77 22.16 -25.69
CA ASP A 37 23.62 21.23 -25.79
C ASP A 37 23.85 19.70 -25.89
N ALA A 38 24.97 19.14 -25.45
CA ALA A 38 25.02 17.70 -25.12
C ALA A 38 24.86 17.49 -23.60
N THR A 39 23.67 17.72 -23.05
CA THR A 39 23.39 17.35 -21.65
C THR A 39 23.54 15.83 -21.49
N GLU A 40 24.51 15.38 -20.70
CA GLU A 40 24.75 13.97 -20.49
C GLU A 40 23.54 13.27 -19.86
N HIS A 41 23.14 12.15 -20.45
CA HIS A 41 22.06 11.34 -19.91
C HIS A 41 22.54 10.49 -18.73
N ILE A 42 21.64 10.32 -17.76
CA ILE A 42 21.87 9.48 -16.59
C ILE A 42 21.79 8.01 -17.00
N ILE A 43 22.75 7.19 -16.58
CA ILE A 43 22.78 5.75 -16.87
C ILE A 43 22.13 4.94 -15.74
N THR A 44 22.54 5.19 -14.49
CA THR A 44 22.00 4.49 -13.32
C THR A 44 22.16 5.35 -12.06
N VAL A 45 21.31 5.07 -11.08
CA VAL A 45 21.37 5.65 -9.75
C VAL A 45 21.44 4.55 -8.70
N LYS A 46 22.26 4.74 -7.66
CA LYS A 46 22.38 3.78 -6.55
C LYS A 46 22.44 4.50 -5.20
N SER A 47 21.61 4.06 -4.26
CA SER A 47 21.63 4.56 -2.90
C SER A 47 22.69 3.85 -2.06
N SER A 48 23.32 4.61 -1.17
CA SER A 48 24.14 4.08 -0.10
C SER A 48 23.27 3.32 0.92
N ARG A 49 23.85 2.37 1.66
CA ARG A 49 23.08 1.52 2.58
C ARG A 49 22.45 2.30 3.74
N ASN A 50 23.07 3.40 4.16
CA ASN A 50 22.54 4.25 5.22
C ASN A 50 21.52 5.29 4.70
N GLY A 51 21.29 5.35 3.38
CA GLY A 51 20.37 6.28 2.73
C GLY A 51 20.78 7.76 2.83
N LEU A 52 22.02 8.06 3.24
CA LEU A 52 22.51 9.44 3.39
C LEU A 52 23.07 9.99 2.08
N LEU A 53 23.75 9.14 1.32
CA LEU A 53 24.34 9.47 0.03
C LEU A 53 23.74 8.59 -1.08
N PHE A 54 23.81 9.06 -2.31
CA PHE A 54 23.58 8.23 -3.48
C PHE A 54 24.51 8.64 -4.61
N GLY A 55 24.83 7.70 -5.49
CA GLY A 55 25.67 7.95 -6.66
C GLY A 55 24.83 7.95 -7.93
N VAL A 56 25.18 8.87 -8.84
CA VAL A 56 24.61 8.97 -10.18
C VAL A 56 25.77 8.91 -11.16
N ILE A 57 25.67 8.07 -12.19
CA ILE A 57 26.68 8.05 -13.25
C ILE A 57 26.07 8.44 -14.59
N THR A 58 26.86 9.15 -15.38
CA THR A 58 26.67 9.32 -16.81
C THR A 58 27.73 8.52 -17.55
N ARG A 59 27.78 8.64 -18.88
CA ARG A 59 28.81 8.05 -19.72
C ARG A 59 30.24 8.37 -19.25
N ILE A 60 30.50 9.57 -18.74
CA ILE A 60 31.87 10.02 -18.42
C ILE A 60 32.08 10.42 -16.96
N SER A 61 31.01 10.75 -16.22
CA SER A 61 31.11 11.31 -14.88
C SER A 61 30.41 10.47 -13.81
N LEU A 62 30.93 10.57 -12.58
CA LEU A 62 30.34 10.05 -11.36
C LEU A 62 29.99 11.23 -10.46
N TYR A 63 28.72 11.42 -10.18
CA TYR A 63 28.22 12.37 -9.18
C TYR A 63 27.90 11.63 -7.89
N VAL A 64 28.31 12.20 -6.76
CA VAL A 64 27.91 11.78 -5.42
C VAL A 64 26.98 12.85 -4.88
N TYR A 65 25.77 12.45 -4.52
CA TYR A 65 24.74 13.30 -3.95
C TYR A 65 24.53 13.02 -2.48
N GLN A 66 24.23 14.06 -1.72
CA GLN A 66 23.59 13.97 -0.41
C GLN A 66 22.07 13.88 -0.58
N ASN A 67 21.41 13.09 0.27
CA ASN A 67 19.98 12.88 0.22
C ASN A 67 19.17 14.10 0.73
N ARG A 68 19.57 14.72 1.85
CA ARG A 68 18.89 15.92 2.39
C ARG A 68 19.89 16.97 2.89
N PRO A 69 19.85 18.23 2.40
CA PRO A 69 19.16 18.62 1.16
C PRO A 69 19.67 17.81 -0.03
N VAL A 70 18.80 17.56 -1.02
CA VAL A 70 19.19 16.82 -2.23
C VAL A 70 20.16 17.70 -3.02
N CYS A 71 21.44 17.38 -2.98
CA CYS A 71 22.47 18.19 -3.64
C CYS A 71 23.70 17.36 -4.03
N PRO A 72 24.37 17.68 -5.14
CA PRO A 72 25.65 17.08 -5.49
C PRO A 72 26.74 17.58 -4.54
N VAL A 73 27.41 16.67 -3.84
CA VAL A 73 28.51 16.99 -2.91
C VAL A 73 29.89 16.76 -3.53
N ALA A 74 29.98 15.91 -4.55
CA ALA A 74 31.21 15.69 -5.29
C ALA A 74 30.92 15.21 -6.72
N VAL A 75 31.84 15.53 -7.64
CA VAL A 75 31.81 15.04 -9.01
C VAL A 75 33.21 14.58 -9.42
N ALA A 76 33.30 13.42 -10.05
CA ALA A 76 34.50 12.92 -10.69
C ALA A 76 34.27 12.79 -12.19
N VAL A 77 34.95 13.63 -12.98
CA VAL A 77 34.86 13.64 -14.44
C VAL A 77 36.07 12.93 -15.04
N ARG A 78 35.82 12.01 -15.98
CA ARG A 78 36.90 11.27 -16.63
C ARG A 78 37.40 12.02 -17.86
N SER A 79 38.72 12.07 -18.02
CA SER A 79 39.35 12.62 -19.22
C SER A 79 39.12 11.74 -20.44
N GLU A 80 39.23 12.31 -21.64
CA GLU A 80 39.10 11.56 -22.90
C GLU A 80 40.11 10.40 -22.97
N SER A 81 41.35 10.61 -22.53
CA SER A 81 42.36 9.54 -22.43
C SER A 81 41.92 8.38 -21.53
N SER A 82 41.22 8.66 -20.43
CA SER A 82 40.65 7.63 -19.55
C SER A 82 39.54 6.86 -20.25
N LEU A 83 38.68 7.54 -21.01
CA LEU A 83 37.59 6.90 -21.76
C LEU A 83 38.13 6.02 -22.89
N GLN A 84 39.14 6.47 -23.63
CA GLN A 84 39.79 5.66 -24.66
C GLN A 84 40.51 4.43 -24.07
N THR A 85 41.12 4.56 -22.89
CA THR A 85 41.88 3.47 -22.26
C THR A 85 40.98 2.44 -21.57
N TYR A 86 39.97 2.90 -20.81
CA TYR A 86 39.17 2.03 -19.95
C TYR A 86 37.71 1.88 -20.41
N GLY A 87 37.25 2.63 -21.40
CA GLY A 87 35.87 2.61 -21.90
C GLY A 87 34.93 3.54 -21.15
N ASP A 88 33.70 3.66 -21.66
CA ASP A 88 32.61 4.44 -21.07
C ASP A 88 32.10 3.82 -19.76
N ASN A 89 31.51 4.62 -18.89
CA ASN A 89 30.85 4.12 -17.68
C ASN A 89 29.56 3.36 -18.05
N VAL A 90 29.28 2.25 -17.37
CA VAL A 90 28.12 1.39 -17.66
C VAL A 90 27.28 1.09 -16.42
N ASN A 91 27.90 0.92 -15.25
CA ASN A 91 27.18 0.61 -14.01
C ASN A 91 27.93 1.14 -12.78
N LEU A 92 27.20 1.30 -11.67
CA LEU A 92 27.73 1.77 -10.40
C LEU A 92 27.51 0.72 -9.30
N LEU A 93 28.56 0.43 -8.54
CA LEU A 93 28.50 -0.36 -7.32
C LEU A 93 28.92 0.51 -6.14
N ILE A 94 28.22 0.38 -5.02
CA ILE A 94 28.56 1.06 -3.77
C ILE A 94 28.90 0.00 -2.75
N ARG A 95 30.07 0.12 -2.11
CA ARG A 95 30.45 -0.78 -1.02
C ARG A 95 29.49 -0.55 0.16
N PRO A 96 29.00 -1.59 0.85
CA PRO A 96 27.98 -1.43 1.89
C PRO A 96 28.38 -0.57 3.11
N ASP A 97 29.67 -0.28 3.28
CA ASP A 97 30.20 0.64 4.30
C ASP A 97 30.11 2.13 3.87
N ASN A 98 29.71 2.38 2.62
CA ASN A 98 29.60 3.70 1.97
C ASN A 98 30.94 4.43 1.83
N VAL A 99 32.06 3.72 1.94
CA VAL A 99 33.41 4.30 1.85
C VAL A 99 33.94 4.28 0.42
N MET A 100 33.43 3.39 -0.45
CA MET A 100 33.91 3.26 -1.83
C MET A 100 32.78 3.15 -2.84
N PHE A 101 32.93 3.89 -3.93
CA PHE A 101 32.14 3.84 -5.15
C PHE A 101 32.98 3.18 -6.24
N VAL A 102 32.39 2.25 -6.98
CA VAL A 102 33.08 1.47 -8.01
C VAL A 102 32.31 1.59 -9.32
N VAL A 103 32.94 2.19 -10.32
CA VAL A 103 32.37 2.37 -11.66
C VAL A 103 32.82 1.22 -12.55
N GLN A 104 31.86 0.48 -13.09
CA GLN A 104 32.08 -0.54 -14.12
C GLN A 104 32.14 0.14 -15.49
N THR A 105 33.12 -0.24 -16.31
CA THR A 105 33.31 0.32 -17.66
C THR A 105 33.05 -0.68 -18.78
N SER A 106 32.82 -0.16 -20.00
CA SER A 106 32.52 -0.97 -21.18
C SER A 106 33.67 -1.87 -21.67
N LEU A 107 34.94 -1.55 -21.33
CA LEU A 107 36.11 -2.36 -21.69
C LEU A 107 36.55 -3.33 -20.58
N GLY A 108 35.69 -3.61 -19.59
CA GLY A 108 35.96 -4.64 -18.58
C GLY A 108 36.87 -4.20 -17.43
N TYR A 109 36.81 -2.91 -17.06
CA TYR A 109 37.53 -2.37 -15.90
C TYR A 109 36.56 -1.94 -14.79
N PHE A 110 37.04 -1.99 -13.55
CA PHE A 110 36.45 -1.30 -12.42
C PHE A 110 37.34 -0.13 -12.01
N LEU A 111 36.76 1.07 -11.95
CA LEU A 111 37.39 2.26 -11.42
C LEU A 111 36.89 2.48 -10.00
N THR A 112 37.80 2.44 -9.04
CA THR A 112 37.47 2.60 -7.62
C THR A 112 37.71 4.02 -7.14
N TYR A 113 36.72 4.59 -6.47
CA TYR A 113 36.73 5.92 -5.90
C TYR A 113 36.45 5.81 -4.40
N ALA A 114 37.38 6.25 -3.57
CA ALA A 114 37.17 6.33 -2.13
C ALA A 114 36.57 7.67 -1.77
N LEU A 115 35.56 7.63 -0.90
CA LEU A 115 35.07 8.80 -0.21
C LEU A 115 35.99 9.09 0.97
N SER A 116 36.42 10.34 1.09
CA SER A 116 37.17 10.85 2.22
C SER A 116 36.55 12.17 2.65
N GLY A 117 35.75 12.14 3.72
CA GLY A 117 35.13 13.33 4.30
C GLY A 117 35.30 13.34 5.81
N SER A 118 35.53 14.52 6.39
CA SER A 118 35.40 14.71 7.83
C SER A 118 33.91 14.83 8.14
N SER A 119 33.37 13.94 8.98
CA SER A 119 31.92 13.94 9.31
C SER A 119 31.40 15.25 9.93
N ARG A 120 32.31 16.14 10.34
CA ARG A 120 32.00 17.43 10.97
C ARG A 120 32.14 18.64 10.04
N GLU A 121 32.88 18.54 8.95
CA GLU A 121 33.09 19.68 8.05
C GLU A 121 31.87 19.86 7.14
N ARG A 122 31.54 21.12 6.83
CA ARG A 122 30.36 21.51 6.06
C ARG A 122 30.77 22.54 5.03
N VAL A 123 30.39 22.31 3.78
CA VAL A 123 30.68 23.21 2.65
C VAL A 123 29.75 24.41 2.66
N ALA A 124 28.49 24.18 3.02
CA ALA A 124 27.47 25.21 3.15
C ALA A 124 26.56 24.92 4.34
N LYS A 125 26.23 25.99 5.06
CA LYS A 125 25.17 26.00 6.08
C LYS A 125 24.14 27.03 5.68
N LEU A 126 22.87 26.71 5.92
CA LEU A 126 21.80 27.70 5.81
C LEU A 126 22.01 28.74 6.93
N SER A 127 22.13 30.01 6.55
CA SER A 127 22.21 31.13 7.48
C SER A 127 21.09 32.09 7.15
N PHE A 128 20.24 32.37 8.14
CA PHE A 128 19.12 33.30 7.98
C PHE A 128 19.42 34.58 8.73
N ASP A 129 19.18 35.72 8.07
CA ASP A 129 19.49 37.02 8.64
C ASP A 129 18.42 37.42 9.68
N SER A 130 18.80 37.46 10.95
CA SER A 130 17.88 37.74 12.08
C SER A 130 17.33 39.16 12.12
N THR A 131 17.83 40.07 11.27
CA THR A 131 17.46 41.49 11.25
C THR A 131 16.39 41.86 10.21
N ALA A 132 15.94 40.92 9.36
CA ALA A 132 14.87 41.17 8.41
C ALA A 132 13.50 41.01 9.10
N ASP A 133 12.54 41.91 8.83
CA ASP A 133 11.12 41.83 9.24
C ASP A 133 10.35 40.61 8.64
N ILE A 134 11.08 39.62 8.11
CA ILE A 134 10.53 38.40 7.52
C ILE A 134 10.43 37.35 8.63
N PRO A 135 9.28 36.70 8.82
CA PRO A 135 9.13 35.66 9.84
C PRO A 135 10.17 34.56 9.61
N TYR A 136 10.93 34.23 10.66
CA TYR A 136 11.96 33.21 10.78
C TYR A 136 11.95 32.16 9.65
N VAL A 137 12.88 32.27 8.70
CA VAL A 137 13.13 31.20 7.74
C VAL A 137 13.84 30.08 8.50
N LEU A 138 13.27 28.88 8.49
CA LEU A 138 13.83 27.69 9.15
C LEU A 138 14.29 26.69 8.09
N PRO A 139 15.30 25.85 8.36
CA PRO A 139 15.69 24.78 7.46
C PRO A 139 14.52 23.82 7.19
N GLY A 140 14.47 23.29 5.98
CA GLY A 140 13.51 22.26 5.62
C GLY A 140 13.78 20.92 6.34
N PRO A 141 12.93 19.90 6.11
CA PRO A 141 13.06 18.60 6.74
C PRO A 141 14.43 17.95 6.47
N GLY A 142 15.20 17.72 7.53
CA GLY A 142 16.54 17.14 7.47
C GLY A 142 17.64 18.07 6.96
N GLU A 143 17.36 19.37 6.79
CA GLU A 143 18.31 20.33 6.21
C GLU A 143 19.17 21.07 7.25
N GLU A 144 18.88 20.93 8.56
CA GLU A 144 19.64 21.59 9.64
C GLU A 144 21.14 21.28 9.55
N GLN A 145 21.47 20.03 9.20
CA GLN A 145 22.85 19.59 9.13
C GLN A 145 23.64 20.25 8.00
N GLY A 146 22.99 20.94 7.05
CA GLY A 146 23.61 21.56 5.89
C GLY A 146 24.24 20.56 4.92
N VAL A 147 25.10 21.07 4.03
CA VAL A 147 25.78 20.28 2.99
C VAL A 147 27.12 19.79 3.52
N ARG A 148 27.33 18.47 3.52
CA ARG A 148 28.57 17.85 3.99
C ARG A 148 29.68 18.01 2.98
N GLU A 149 30.90 18.17 3.48
CA GLU A 149 32.10 18.09 2.64
C GLU A 149 32.49 16.63 2.44
N GLU A 150 32.39 16.16 1.19
CA GLU A 150 32.80 14.83 0.80
C GLU A 150 33.84 14.94 -0.31
N ASN A 151 35.06 14.43 -0.09
CA ASN A 151 36.10 14.41 -1.12
C ASN A 151 36.15 13.03 -1.78
N VAL A 152 35.90 12.99 -3.08
CA VAL A 152 36.03 11.78 -3.90
C VAL A 152 37.46 11.66 -4.42
N ARG A 153 38.15 10.57 -4.08
CA ARG A 153 39.52 10.30 -4.54
C ARG A 153 39.57 9.01 -5.34
N PHE A 154 40.08 9.10 -6.57
CA PHE A 154 40.42 7.92 -7.35
C PHE A 154 41.48 7.08 -6.63
N ARG A 155 41.29 5.76 -6.56
CA ARG A 155 42.18 4.83 -5.85
C ARG A 155 42.96 3.94 -6.80
N MET A 156 42.24 3.11 -7.55
CA MET A 156 42.86 2.11 -8.42
C MET A 156 41.91 1.65 -9.52
N VAL A 157 42.52 1.10 -10.57
CA VAL A 157 41.84 0.37 -11.65
C VAL A 157 41.99 -1.13 -11.39
N ILE A 158 40.91 -1.89 -11.53
CA ILE A 158 40.93 -3.36 -11.55
C ILE A 158 40.52 -3.82 -12.95
N LYS A 159 41.42 -4.48 -13.67
CA LYS A 159 41.12 -5.09 -14.98
C LYS A 159 40.58 -6.51 -14.79
N VAL A 160 39.50 -6.85 -15.49
CA VAL A 160 38.96 -8.20 -15.55
C VAL A 160 39.07 -8.70 -16.99
N ASP A 161 40.17 -9.40 -17.31
CA ASP A 161 40.47 -9.87 -18.68
C ASP A 161 39.39 -10.80 -19.26
N ALA A 162 38.64 -11.49 -18.40
CA ALA A 162 37.56 -12.40 -18.79
C ALA A 162 36.26 -11.68 -19.21
N GLY A 163 36.23 -10.34 -19.16
CA GLY A 163 35.02 -9.54 -19.36
C GLY A 163 34.10 -9.55 -18.13
N ILE A 164 33.28 -8.52 -17.98
CA ILE A 164 32.37 -8.33 -16.84
C ILE A 164 30.94 -8.35 -17.37
N GLU A 165 30.17 -9.37 -16.98
CA GLU A 165 28.74 -9.46 -17.30
C GLU A 165 27.91 -8.73 -16.23
N SER A 166 28.21 -9.01 -14.96
CA SER A 166 27.54 -8.39 -13.81
C SER A 166 28.45 -8.45 -12.58
N ALA A 167 28.23 -7.56 -11.62
CA ALA A 167 29.02 -7.52 -10.40
C ALA A 167 28.25 -6.90 -9.24
N ILE A 168 28.67 -7.22 -8.01
CA ILE A 168 28.13 -6.64 -6.79
C ILE A 168 29.22 -6.49 -5.73
N ALA A 169 29.25 -5.32 -5.10
CA ALA A 169 30.14 -5.02 -3.98
C ALA A 169 29.54 -5.55 -2.67
N LEU A 170 30.25 -6.47 -2.00
CA LEU A 170 29.92 -6.94 -0.65
C LEU A 170 30.83 -6.25 0.38
N GLU A 171 30.58 -6.48 1.67
CA GLU A 171 31.36 -5.86 2.76
C GLU A 171 32.86 -6.17 2.66
N ASP A 172 33.21 -7.45 2.47
CA ASP A 172 34.61 -7.92 2.48
C ASP A 172 35.16 -8.23 1.09
N GLU A 173 34.29 -8.45 0.10
CA GLU A 173 34.66 -8.98 -1.22
C GLU A 173 33.83 -8.34 -2.34
N LEU A 174 34.36 -8.30 -3.55
CA LEU A 174 33.69 -7.95 -4.79
C LEU A 174 33.36 -9.25 -5.53
N LEU A 175 32.06 -9.51 -5.76
CA LEU A 175 31.62 -10.63 -6.60
C LEU A 175 31.53 -10.15 -8.04
N VAL A 176 32.27 -10.80 -8.94
CA VAL A 176 32.31 -10.53 -10.37
C VAL A 176 31.85 -11.77 -11.13
N LEU A 177 30.89 -11.60 -12.02
CA LEU A 177 30.41 -12.63 -12.94
C LEU A 177 31.02 -12.35 -14.31
N THR A 178 31.88 -13.27 -14.77
CA THR A 178 32.70 -13.07 -15.97
C THR A 178 32.00 -13.55 -17.25
N SER A 179 32.34 -12.96 -18.40
CA SER A 179 31.71 -13.32 -19.68
C SER A 179 32.38 -14.52 -20.37
N THR A 180 33.72 -14.60 -20.38
CA THR A 180 34.49 -15.66 -21.07
C THR A 180 35.79 -16.03 -20.32
N PRO A 181 35.89 -17.22 -19.69
CA PRO A 181 34.81 -18.19 -19.47
C PRO A 181 33.77 -17.67 -18.47
N PRO A 182 32.50 -18.13 -18.55
CA PRO A 182 31.50 -17.82 -17.53
C PRO A 182 31.89 -18.40 -16.16
N ALA A 183 32.16 -17.52 -15.20
CA ALA A 183 32.58 -17.88 -13.85
C ALA A 183 32.07 -16.88 -12.81
N ALA A 184 31.95 -17.33 -11.56
CA ALA A 184 31.76 -16.48 -10.39
C ALA A 184 33.11 -16.29 -9.69
N GLN A 185 33.61 -15.07 -9.69
CA GLN A 185 34.91 -14.69 -9.12
C GLN A 185 34.69 -13.76 -7.92
N LEU A 186 35.16 -14.17 -6.74
CA LEU A 186 35.20 -13.36 -5.53
C LEU A 186 36.59 -12.75 -5.36
N ILE A 187 36.67 -11.42 -5.38
CA ILE A 187 37.91 -10.65 -5.22
C ILE A 187 37.86 -9.94 -3.87
N ARG A 188 38.80 -10.22 -2.97
CA ARG A 188 38.83 -9.53 -1.67
C ARG A 188 39.32 -8.09 -1.80
N TRP A 189 38.68 -7.18 -1.05
CA TRP A 189 39.11 -5.78 -0.98
C TRP A 189 40.50 -5.63 -0.38
N ALA A 190 40.84 -6.48 0.61
CA ALA A 190 42.15 -6.53 1.25
C ALA A 190 42.70 -7.97 1.25
N PRO A 191 44.03 -8.16 1.15
CA PRO A 191 44.66 -9.47 1.25
C PRO A 191 44.44 -10.08 2.65
N ASP A 192 44.30 -11.40 2.72
CA ASP A 192 44.12 -12.11 3.99
C ASP A 192 45.36 -11.99 4.88
N ALA A 193 45.18 -11.73 6.17
CA ALA A 193 46.27 -11.70 7.15
C ALA A 193 47.05 -13.03 7.21
N ARG A 194 46.44 -14.14 6.74
CA ARG A 194 47.03 -15.47 6.68
C ARG A 194 47.68 -15.83 5.33
N GLY A 195 47.79 -14.88 4.39
CA GLY A 195 48.45 -15.09 3.10
C GLY A 195 47.68 -15.99 2.10
N GLY A 196 46.35 -16.09 2.26
CA GLY A 196 45.49 -16.81 1.30
C GLY A 196 45.36 -16.09 -0.04
N PRO A 197 44.90 -16.79 -1.10
CA PRO A 197 44.68 -16.17 -2.41
C PRO A 197 43.63 -15.06 -2.30
N GLN A 198 43.94 -13.89 -2.86
CA GLN A 198 43.05 -12.72 -2.89
C GLN A 198 41.78 -12.96 -3.72
N THR A 199 41.83 -13.92 -4.64
CA THR A 199 40.75 -14.25 -5.57
C THR A 199 40.34 -15.70 -5.43
N ARG A 200 39.03 -15.97 -5.39
CA ARG A 200 38.44 -17.32 -5.46
C ARG A 200 37.49 -17.38 -6.65
N THR A 201 37.65 -18.38 -7.52
CA THR A 201 36.85 -18.50 -8.74
C THR A 201 36.21 -19.88 -8.81
N GLU A 202 34.92 -19.92 -9.11
CA GLU A 202 34.18 -21.13 -9.45
C GLU A 202 33.57 -20.98 -10.85
N LEU A 203 33.93 -21.89 -11.76
CA LEU A 203 33.38 -21.89 -13.12
C LEU A 203 31.90 -22.30 -13.07
N LEU A 204 31.04 -21.59 -13.81
CA LEU A 204 29.62 -21.90 -13.85
C LEU A 204 29.36 -23.32 -14.38
N SER A 205 30.21 -23.81 -15.30
CA SER A 205 30.14 -25.18 -15.82
C SER A 205 30.44 -26.27 -14.79
N HIS A 206 31.05 -25.93 -13.65
CA HIS A 206 31.34 -26.87 -12.56
C HIS A 206 30.24 -26.91 -11.49
N MET A 207 29.30 -25.97 -11.52
CA MET A 207 28.17 -25.94 -10.61
C MET A 207 27.13 -26.98 -11.05
N GLU A 208 27.03 -28.09 -10.34
CA GLU A 208 26.10 -29.20 -10.66
C GLU A 208 24.64 -28.73 -10.78
N TRP A 209 24.26 -27.74 -9.98
CA TRP A 209 22.91 -27.14 -9.96
C TRP A 209 22.71 -26.10 -11.08
N PHE A 210 23.79 -25.52 -11.62
CA PHE A 210 23.78 -24.51 -12.68
C PHE A 210 24.41 -25.09 -13.97
N ASN A 211 24.00 -26.30 -14.37
CA ASN A 211 24.64 -26.99 -15.50
C ASN A 211 24.08 -26.51 -16.85
N LEU A 212 24.36 -25.25 -17.20
CA LEU A 212 23.96 -24.60 -18.45
C LEU A 212 25.19 -23.84 -19.01
N ARG A 213 25.37 -23.80 -20.34
CA ARG A 213 26.42 -22.99 -21.01
C ARG A 213 26.10 -21.48 -21.00
N GLU A 214 25.36 -21.04 -20.01
CA GLU A 214 24.71 -19.73 -19.95
C GLU A 214 25.51 -18.75 -19.10
N ARG A 215 25.24 -17.46 -19.29
CA ARG A 215 25.85 -16.36 -18.52
C ARG A 215 24.85 -15.82 -17.52
N ILE A 216 25.33 -15.16 -16.48
CA ILE A 216 24.50 -14.51 -15.48
C ILE A 216 24.51 -13.01 -15.77
N THR A 217 23.37 -12.48 -16.20
CA THR A 217 23.20 -11.09 -16.67
C THR A 217 23.01 -10.10 -15.53
N SER A 218 22.47 -10.56 -14.39
CA SER A 218 22.18 -9.70 -13.24
C SER A 218 22.30 -10.46 -11.93
N VAL A 219 22.84 -9.78 -10.92
CA VAL A 219 22.97 -10.27 -9.55
C VAL A 219 22.52 -9.21 -8.55
N ILE A 220 21.76 -9.64 -7.54
CA ILE A 220 21.46 -8.86 -6.34
C ILE A 220 21.77 -9.66 -5.09
N PHE A 221 21.94 -8.99 -3.95
CA PHE A 221 22.20 -9.64 -2.66
C PHE A 221 21.40 -8.95 -1.56
N GLU A 222 20.68 -9.74 -0.76
CA GLU A 222 19.98 -9.28 0.43
C GLU A 222 20.65 -9.82 1.69
N LYS A 223 21.29 -8.92 2.46
CA LYS A 223 22.07 -9.28 3.65
C LYS A 223 21.20 -9.92 4.72
N ALA A 224 19.98 -9.45 4.93
CA ALA A 224 19.11 -9.95 5.99
C ALA A 224 18.72 -11.42 5.80
N MET A 225 18.68 -11.89 4.55
CA MET A 225 18.41 -13.29 4.19
C MET A 225 19.69 -14.08 3.85
N GLY A 226 20.83 -13.42 3.65
CA GLY A 226 22.03 -14.05 3.13
C GLY A 226 21.85 -14.66 1.74
N LEU A 227 20.92 -14.11 0.95
CA LEU A 227 20.45 -14.70 -0.30
C LEU A 227 20.83 -13.82 -1.50
N PHE A 228 21.38 -14.45 -2.53
CA PHE A 228 21.60 -13.85 -3.84
C PHE A 228 20.45 -14.20 -4.78
N GLY A 229 20.05 -13.24 -5.61
CA GLY A 229 19.18 -13.46 -6.77
C GLY A 229 20.01 -13.36 -8.04
N TRP A 230 20.09 -14.43 -8.83
CA TRP A 230 20.80 -14.47 -10.10
C TRP A 230 19.82 -14.60 -11.28
N ILE A 231 20.06 -13.87 -12.35
CA ILE A 231 19.32 -13.97 -13.61
C ILE A 231 20.25 -14.49 -14.69
N SER A 232 19.87 -15.55 -15.39
CA SER A 232 20.65 -16.09 -16.51
C SER A 232 20.22 -15.53 -17.86
N SER A 233 21.10 -15.63 -18.86
CA SER A 233 20.90 -15.10 -20.22
C SER A 233 19.71 -15.72 -20.99
N ASN A 234 19.15 -16.83 -20.51
CA ASN A 234 17.93 -17.46 -21.05
C ASN A 234 16.64 -17.06 -20.31
N GLY A 235 16.71 -16.05 -19.42
CA GLY A 235 15.56 -15.55 -18.67
C GLY A 235 15.18 -16.35 -17.43
N LYS A 236 15.97 -17.33 -16.98
CA LYS A 236 15.71 -18.03 -15.71
C LYS A 236 16.19 -17.22 -14.51
N ALA A 237 15.53 -17.41 -13.37
CA ALA A 237 15.92 -16.81 -12.09
C ALA A 237 16.27 -17.87 -11.05
N TRP A 238 17.33 -17.58 -10.29
CA TRP A 238 17.95 -18.49 -9.34
C TRP A 238 18.13 -17.83 -7.99
N ALA A 239 17.85 -18.58 -6.94
CA ALA A 239 18.14 -18.21 -5.56
C ALA A 239 19.43 -18.90 -5.15
N VAL A 240 20.45 -18.14 -4.75
CA VAL A 240 21.81 -18.65 -4.53
C VAL A 240 22.32 -18.24 -3.15
N VAL A 241 22.88 -19.19 -2.41
CA VAL A 241 23.49 -18.98 -1.09
C VAL A 241 24.99 -19.19 -1.19
N LYS A 242 25.76 -18.34 -0.51
CA LYS A 242 27.21 -18.49 -0.39
C LYS A 242 27.52 -19.45 0.75
N ASN A 243 28.28 -20.50 0.47
CA ASN A 243 28.69 -21.47 1.49
C ASN A 243 29.84 -20.89 2.32
N ASN A 244 29.60 -20.68 3.62
CA ASN A 244 30.66 -20.37 4.57
C ASN A 244 31.41 -21.65 4.91
N THR A 245 32.56 -21.89 4.27
CA THR A 245 33.45 -22.99 4.64
C THR A 245 34.15 -22.70 5.98
N VAL A 246 33.45 -22.98 7.09
CA VAL A 246 34.08 -23.27 8.38
C VAL A 246 33.81 -24.75 8.68
N SER A 247 34.56 -25.63 8.03
CA SER A 247 34.66 -27.02 8.45
C SER A 247 36.12 -27.35 8.77
N SER A 248 36.35 -27.48 10.06
CA SER A 248 37.40 -28.25 10.68
C SER A 248 37.31 -29.71 10.22
N SER A 249 37.95 -30.05 9.11
CA SER A 249 38.40 -31.41 8.83
C SER A 249 39.29 -31.44 7.59
N SER A 250 40.38 -32.18 7.74
CA SER A 250 41.44 -32.48 6.80
C SER A 250 40.96 -33.16 5.50
N GLU A 251 40.28 -32.42 4.61
CA GLU A 251 40.06 -32.84 3.23
C GLU A 251 40.78 -31.91 2.24
N LYS A 252 41.29 -32.51 1.16
CA LYS A 252 42.14 -31.83 0.15
C LYS A 252 41.41 -30.62 -0.47
N PRO A 253 42.12 -29.52 -0.78
CA PRO A 253 41.54 -28.23 -1.20
C PRO A 253 40.90 -28.18 -2.61
N SER A 254 40.69 -29.32 -3.28
CA SER A 254 40.37 -29.35 -4.72
C SER A 254 38.89 -29.45 -5.08
N LYS A 255 37.94 -29.39 -4.13
CA LYS A 255 36.48 -29.40 -4.39
C LYS A 255 35.68 -28.53 -3.41
N MET A 256 36.10 -27.29 -3.16
CA MET A 256 35.26 -26.35 -2.40
C MET A 256 34.13 -25.80 -3.29
N LYS A 257 32.88 -26.17 -2.99
CA LYS A 257 31.68 -25.58 -3.61
C LYS A 257 31.42 -24.21 -2.96
N LEU A 258 31.66 -23.10 -3.66
CA LEU A 258 31.48 -21.75 -3.10
C LEU A 258 30.00 -21.37 -3.03
N PHE A 259 29.20 -21.84 -3.99
CA PHE A 259 27.79 -21.50 -4.10
C PHE A 259 26.89 -22.74 -4.20
N SER A 260 25.72 -22.64 -3.58
CA SER A 260 24.60 -23.55 -3.77
C SER A 260 23.39 -22.75 -4.23
N GLY A 261 22.68 -23.19 -5.26
CA GLY A 261 21.55 -22.46 -5.78
C GLY A 261 20.41 -23.34 -6.27
N TYR A 262 19.24 -22.72 -6.41
CA TYR A 262 18.00 -23.33 -6.84
C TYR A 262 17.30 -22.46 -7.90
N CYS A 263 16.90 -23.07 -9.01
CA CYS A 263 16.12 -22.41 -10.06
C CYS A 263 14.65 -22.36 -9.65
N PHE A 264 14.14 -21.18 -9.28
CA PHE A 264 12.73 -21.05 -8.88
C PHE A 264 11.82 -20.55 -10.01
N HIS A 265 12.39 -19.93 -11.05
CA HIS A 265 11.66 -19.49 -12.23
C HIS A 265 12.29 -20.07 -13.50
N SER A 266 11.47 -20.57 -14.41
CA SER A 266 11.88 -20.94 -15.75
C SER A 266 10.79 -20.57 -16.76
N PRO A 267 11.14 -19.89 -17.87
CA PRO A 267 10.17 -19.54 -18.90
C PRO A 267 9.44 -20.78 -19.44
N GLN A 268 8.12 -20.67 -19.55
CA GLN A 268 7.25 -21.70 -20.11
C GLN A 268 7.55 -21.92 -21.60
N LYS A 269 7.23 -23.12 -22.08
CA LYS A 269 7.35 -23.44 -23.51
C LYS A 269 6.19 -22.76 -24.22
N GLY A 270 6.49 -21.97 -25.26
CA GLY A 270 5.47 -21.29 -26.05
C GLY A 270 4.49 -22.26 -26.74
N PRO A 271 3.41 -21.75 -27.37
CA PRO A 271 2.41 -22.58 -28.04
C PRO A 271 3.06 -23.55 -29.03
N ILE A 272 2.56 -24.79 -29.04
CA ILE A 272 3.15 -25.94 -29.74
C ILE A 272 3.33 -25.60 -31.23
N PRO A 273 4.56 -25.49 -31.75
CA PRO A 273 4.77 -25.30 -33.18
C PRO A 273 4.41 -26.57 -33.96
N ALA A 274 3.96 -26.39 -35.19
CA ALA A 274 3.41 -27.44 -36.04
C ALA A 274 4.42 -28.57 -36.35
N THR A 275 5.73 -28.34 -36.21
CA THR A 275 6.76 -29.33 -36.53
C THR A 275 7.63 -29.76 -35.34
N ALA A 276 8.09 -31.03 -35.36
CA ALA A 276 8.92 -31.61 -34.31
C ALA A 276 10.32 -30.99 -34.17
N ALA A 277 10.79 -30.25 -35.18
CA ALA A 277 12.07 -29.54 -35.16
C ALA A 277 12.00 -28.20 -34.41
N GLU A 278 10.84 -27.52 -34.45
CA GLU A 278 10.57 -26.25 -33.76
C GLU A 278 10.25 -26.45 -32.26
N ARG A 279 9.74 -27.63 -31.88
CA ARG A 279 9.42 -28.01 -30.47
C ARG A 279 10.61 -27.97 -29.51
N ARG A 280 11.85 -27.92 -30.02
CA ARG A 280 13.06 -27.89 -29.19
C ARG A 280 13.59 -26.46 -28.92
N LYS A 281 12.99 -25.39 -29.47
CA LYS A 281 13.57 -24.04 -29.41
C LYS A 281 12.64 -22.86 -29.08
N SER A 282 11.33 -22.97 -29.08
CA SER A 282 10.47 -21.81 -28.76
C SER A 282 10.10 -21.74 -27.27
N MET A 283 11.01 -21.24 -26.44
CA MET A 283 10.62 -20.70 -25.13
C MET A 283 9.83 -19.41 -25.36
N ASP A 284 8.84 -19.15 -24.51
CA ASP A 284 8.14 -17.86 -24.56
C ASP A 284 9.08 -16.76 -24.06
N GLU A 285 9.56 -15.92 -24.99
CA GLU A 285 10.47 -14.82 -24.67
C GLU A 285 9.81 -13.76 -23.77
N SER A 286 8.47 -13.68 -23.75
CA SER A 286 7.75 -12.75 -22.88
C SER A 286 7.91 -13.09 -21.40
N GLU A 287 8.20 -14.35 -21.06
CA GLU A 287 8.45 -14.78 -19.68
C GLU A 287 9.91 -14.60 -19.24
N PHE A 288 10.81 -14.12 -20.12
CA PHE A 288 12.21 -13.97 -19.74
C PHE A 288 12.35 -12.92 -18.64
N VAL A 289 12.99 -13.32 -17.54
CA VAL A 289 13.24 -12.43 -16.39
C VAL A 289 14.34 -11.42 -16.73
N LEU A 290 14.07 -10.14 -16.46
CA LEU A 290 15.00 -9.03 -16.65
C LEU A 290 15.48 -8.42 -15.31
N LYS A 291 14.60 -8.41 -14.31
CA LYS A 291 14.83 -7.75 -13.02
C LYS A 291 14.39 -8.65 -11.88
N ILE A 292 15.08 -8.53 -10.76
CA ILE A 292 14.84 -9.29 -9.53
C ILE A 292 14.96 -8.36 -8.33
N ALA A 293 14.11 -8.55 -7.33
CA ALA A 293 14.14 -7.83 -6.07
C ALA A 293 13.75 -8.75 -4.91
N ILE A 294 14.52 -8.74 -3.82
CA ILE A 294 14.27 -9.56 -2.63
C ILE A 294 13.65 -8.69 -1.53
N ASN A 295 12.61 -9.19 -0.89
CA ASN A 295 11.95 -8.58 0.25
C ASN A 295 12.18 -9.46 1.48
N SER A 296 13.17 -9.08 2.31
CA SER A 296 13.53 -9.84 3.51
C SER A 296 12.50 -9.76 4.63
N ARG A 297 11.69 -8.70 4.66
CA ARG A 297 10.63 -8.50 5.67
C ARG A 297 9.51 -9.52 5.50
N PHE A 298 9.13 -9.84 4.26
CA PHE A 298 8.05 -10.76 3.93
C PHE A 298 8.53 -12.11 3.36
N SER A 299 9.85 -12.30 3.28
CA SER A 299 10.48 -13.48 2.65
C SER A 299 10.01 -13.68 1.20
N LEU A 300 9.93 -12.62 0.40
CA LEU A 300 9.46 -12.67 -0.99
C LEU A 300 10.58 -12.38 -1.99
N ILE A 301 10.43 -12.90 -3.20
CA ILE A 301 11.24 -12.52 -4.37
C ILE A 301 10.29 -12.07 -5.47
N GLY A 302 10.44 -10.83 -5.94
CA GLY A 302 9.75 -10.33 -7.12
C GLY A 302 10.67 -10.42 -8.34
N VAL A 303 10.17 -10.97 -9.44
CA VAL A 303 10.88 -10.98 -10.74
C VAL A 303 10.04 -10.34 -11.83
N GLY A 304 10.62 -9.38 -12.55
CA GLY A 304 9.97 -8.69 -13.65
C GLY A 304 10.40 -9.25 -15.00
N THR A 305 9.44 -9.45 -15.90
CA THR A 305 9.66 -10.10 -17.21
C THR A 305 9.66 -9.14 -18.40
N VAL A 306 10.08 -9.64 -19.55
CA VAL A 306 9.97 -8.96 -20.86
C VAL A 306 8.51 -8.61 -21.20
N GLY A 307 7.56 -9.46 -20.83
CA GLY A 307 6.13 -9.28 -21.12
C GLY A 307 5.43 -8.25 -20.22
N GLY A 308 6.12 -7.64 -19.26
CA GLY A 308 5.52 -6.65 -18.35
C GLY A 308 4.85 -7.27 -17.10
N THR A 309 4.95 -8.59 -16.92
CA THR A 309 4.43 -9.29 -15.74
C THR A 309 5.49 -9.31 -14.63
N ILE A 310 5.05 -9.18 -13.38
CA ILE A 310 5.89 -9.39 -12.20
C ILE A 310 5.41 -10.63 -11.47
N HIS A 311 6.26 -11.64 -11.36
CA HIS A 311 6.00 -12.84 -10.60
C HIS A 311 6.52 -12.68 -9.17
N ILE A 312 5.66 -12.88 -8.18
CA ILE A 312 6.01 -12.87 -6.75
C ILE A 312 6.16 -14.31 -6.28
N TYR A 313 7.31 -14.63 -5.70
CA TYR A 313 7.64 -15.93 -5.13
C TYR A 313 7.80 -15.81 -3.62
N ASN A 314 7.44 -16.88 -2.89
CA ASN A 314 7.61 -16.95 -1.44
C ASN A 314 8.79 -17.86 -1.08
N VAL A 315 9.76 -17.34 -0.33
CA VAL A 315 10.94 -18.09 0.13
C VAL A 315 10.59 -18.77 1.45
N LYS A 316 10.20 -20.04 1.37
CA LYS A 316 9.87 -20.84 2.57
C LYS A 316 11.09 -21.47 3.21
N ASP A 317 12.04 -21.92 2.39
CA ASP A 317 13.34 -22.40 2.86
C ASP A 317 14.47 -21.98 1.92
N TYR A 318 15.70 -22.00 2.45
CA TYR A 318 16.92 -21.70 1.69
C TYR A 318 17.47 -22.91 0.93
N SER A 319 16.81 -24.07 1.04
CA SER A 319 17.16 -25.32 0.34
C SER A 319 16.47 -25.47 -1.01
N GLY A 320 15.58 -24.55 -1.39
CA GLY A 320 14.97 -24.47 -2.71
C GLY A 320 13.44 -24.50 -2.74
N HIS A 321 12.74 -24.51 -1.61
CA HIS A 321 11.27 -24.40 -1.61
C HIS A 321 10.83 -22.94 -1.77
N ILE A 322 10.77 -22.50 -3.04
CA ILE A 322 10.42 -21.14 -3.44
C ILE A 322 9.23 -21.19 -4.42
N PRO A 323 7.99 -21.46 -3.96
CA PRO A 323 6.82 -21.52 -4.83
C PRO A 323 6.41 -20.14 -5.37
N LEU A 324 5.87 -20.12 -6.59
CA LEU A 324 5.18 -18.97 -7.15
C LEU A 324 3.94 -18.67 -6.31
N LEU A 325 3.82 -17.41 -5.89
CA LEU A 325 2.74 -16.92 -5.05
C LEU A 325 1.65 -16.23 -5.88
N ARG A 326 2.04 -15.30 -6.75
CA ARG A 326 1.11 -14.48 -7.52
C ARG A 326 1.78 -13.85 -8.73
N ASP A 327 0.99 -13.68 -9.79
CA ASP A 327 1.36 -12.92 -10.99
C ASP A 327 0.68 -11.56 -10.98
N ILE A 328 1.49 -10.50 -11.04
CA ILE A 328 1.04 -9.12 -11.15
C ILE A 328 1.18 -8.70 -12.61
N LYS A 329 0.06 -8.58 -13.30
CA LYS A 329 0.05 -8.08 -14.69
C LYS A 329 0.26 -6.56 -14.68
N SER A 330 0.93 -6.06 -15.73
CA SER A 330 0.99 -4.61 -15.98
C SER A 330 -0.44 -4.04 -16.01
N PRO A 331 -0.70 -2.87 -15.40
CA PRO A 331 -2.07 -2.32 -15.35
C PRO A 331 -2.58 -1.99 -16.76
N PHE A 332 -1.66 -1.63 -17.65
CA PHE A 332 -1.93 -1.32 -19.04
C PHE A 332 -0.99 -2.11 -19.96
N PRO A 333 -1.49 -2.76 -21.02
CA PRO A 333 -0.64 -3.47 -21.98
C PRO A 333 0.41 -2.58 -22.66
N SER A 334 0.13 -1.27 -22.73
CA SER A 334 1.05 -0.30 -23.32
C SER A 334 2.31 -0.05 -22.50
N PHE A 335 2.40 -0.45 -21.22
CA PHE A 335 3.59 -0.21 -20.41
C PHE A 335 4.85 -0.92 -20.93
N GLY A 336 4.72 -2.07 -21.60
CA GLY A 336 5.87 -2.80 -22.16
C GLY A 336 6.69 -3.55 -21.10
N LYS A 337 7.97 -3.78 -21.37
CA LYS A 337 8.81 -4.62 -20.49
C LYS A 337 9.12 -3.97 -19.14
N VAL A 338 9.39 -4.79 -18.13
CA VAL A 338 9.80 -4.31 -16.80
C VAL A 338 11.27 -3.86 -16.83
N THR A 339 11.52 -2.62 -16.44
CA THR A 339 12.87 -2.01 -16.37
C THR A 339 13.39 -1.91 -14.95
N VAL A 340 12.51 -1.76 -13.96
CA VAL A 340 12.86 -1.65 -12.53
C VAL A 340 11.86 -2.41 -11.68
N VAL A 341 12.36 -3.11 -10.66
CA VAL A 341 11.55 -3.70 -9.57
C VAL A 341 12.26 -3.36 -8.27
N ALA A 342 11.60 -2.64 -7.37
CA ALA A 342 12.20 -2.19 -6.12
C ALA A 342 11.19 -2.19 -4.96
N TRP A 343 11.49 -2.94 -3.90
CA TRP A 343 10.73 -2.93 -2.66
C TRP A 343 11.03 -1.68 -1.85
N SER A 344 10.02 -1.15 -1.16
CA SER A 344 10.21 -0.08 -0.18
C SER A 344 11.12 -0.55 0.95
N PRO A 345 11.81 0.35 1.68
CA PRO A 345 12.74 -0.04 2.74
C PRO A 345 12.13 -0.89 3.88
N ASP A 346 10.83 -0.74 4.12
CA ASP A 346 10.05 -1.53 5.09
C ASP A 346 9.36 -2.76 4.48
N GLY A 347 9.47 -2.95 3.17
CA GLY A 347 8.94 -4.09 2.41
C GLY A 347 7.44 -4.08 2.15
N TYR A 348 6.70 -3.02 2.51
CA TYR A 348 5.24 -2.96 2.36
C TYR A 348 4.77 -2.57 0.96
N SER A 349 5.63 -2.00 0.11
CA SER A 349 5.25 -1.58 -1.24
C SER A 349 6.29 -1.99 -2.29
N LEU A 350 5.82 -2.25 -3.50
CA LEU A 350 6.62 -2.59 -4.67
C LEU A 350 6.48 -1.51 -5.73
N PHE A 351 7.59 -0.87 -6.08
CA PHE A 351 7.66 0.01 -7.24
C PHE A 351 8.10 -0.78 -8.47
N ALA A 352 7.35 -0.62 -9.56
CA ALA A 352 7.62 -1.21 -10.87
C ALA A 352 7.79 -0.10 -11.92
N GLY A 353 8.99 -0.01 -12.49
CA GLY A 353 9.27 0.82 -13.66
C GLY A 353 9.12 -0.01 -14.94
N TYR A 354 8.53 0.60 -15.97
CA TYR A 354 8.32 0.00 -17.27
C TYR A 354 8.92 0.86 -18.39
N GLU A 355 9.02 0.28 -19.58
CA GLU A 355 9.41 1.00 -20.80
C GLU A 355 8.58 2.25 -21.09
N ARG A 356 7.29 2.24 -20.72
CA ARG A 356 6.34 3.33 -20.96
C ARG A 356 5.44 3.57 -19.74
N GLY A 357 6.04 3.80 -18.58
CA GLY A 357 5.33 4.21 -17.37
C GLY A 357 5.88 3.57 -16.10
N TRP A 358 5.16 3.75 -15.01
CA TRP A 358 5.42 3.08 -13.74
C TRP A 358 4.12 2.73 -13.02
N ALA A 359 4.20 1.77 -12.10
CA ALA A 359 3.12 1.40 -11.20
C ALA A 359 3.64 1.13 -9.79
N LEU A 360 2.80 1.39 -8.80
CA LEU A 360 3.04 1.14 -7.38
C LEU A 360 2.03 0.12 -6.88
N TYR A 361 2.54 -0.94 -6.24
CA TYR A 361 1.74 -2.04 -5.73
C TYR A 361 1.93 -2.22 -4.22
N SER A 362 0.95 -2.86 -3.58
CA SER A 362 1.09 -3.45 -2.25
C SER A 362 1.98 -4.69 -2.29
N VAL A 363 2.33 -5.21 -1.11
CA VAL A 363 3.25 -6.35 -0.98
C VAL A 363 2.80 -7.61 -1.72
N TYR A 364 1.49 -7.86 -1.79
CA TYR A 364 0.92 -8.98 -2.56
C TYR A 364 0.23 -8.54 -3.85
N GLY A 365 0.56 -7.36 -4.38
CA GLY A 365 0.21 -6.98 -5.74
C GLY A 365 -1.10 -6.21 -5.93
N LYS A 366 -1.71 -5.65 -4.87
CA LYS A 366 -2.82 -4.70 -5.06
C LYS A 366 -2.28 -3.45 -5.74
N LEU A 367 -2.86 -3.03 -6.85
CA LEU A 367 -2.49 -1.77 -7.51
C LEU A 367 -2.90 -0.58 -6.63
N VAL A 368 -1.97 0.34 -6.41
CA VAL A 368 -2.17 1.53 -5.57
C VAL A 368 -2.12 2.82 -6.39
N ALA A 369 -1.15 2.93 -7.30
CA ALA A 369 -0.97 4.10 -8.17
C ALA A 369 -0.26 3.71 -9.48
N HIS A 370 -0.39 4.55 -10.52
CA HIS A 370 0.31 4.38 -11.79
C HIS A 370 0.51 5.71 -12.53
N SER A 371 1.38 5.72 -13.54
CA SER A 371 1.72 6.91 -14.32
C SER A 371 0.85 7.16 -15.57
N MET A 372 -0.04 6.24 -15.92
CA MET A 372 -0.86 6.38 -17.13
C MET A 372 -1.83 7.57 -17.05
N LEU A 373 -1.77 8.46 -18.04
CA LEU A 373 -2.72 9.55 -18.25
C LEU A 373 -3.77 9.22 -19.34
N PRO A 374 -4.97 9.83 -19.27
CA PRO A 374 -5.93 9.86 -20.39
C PRO A 374 -5.32 10.50 -21.66
N GLU A 375 -5.88 10.20 -22.84
CA GLU A 375 -5.29 10.59 -24.14
C GLU A 375 -5.01 12.10 -24.29
N ASP A 376 -5.88 12.97 -23.75
CA ASP A 376 -5.70 14.43 -23.72
C ASP A 376 -4.42 14.89 -22.96
N GLY A 377 -3.98 14.12 -21.96
CA GLY A 377 -2.84 14.45 -21.10
C GLY A 377 -1.47 14.00 -21.64
N ARG A 378 -1.45 13.20 -22.72
CA ARG A 378 -0.21 12.68 -23.32
C ARG A 378 0.57 13.70 -24.16
N LEU A 379 0.00 14.88 -24.40
CA LEU A 379 0.58 15.93 -25.24
C LEU A 379 1.69 16.74 -24.54
N GLN A 380 1.92 16.54 -23.24
CA GLN A 380 3.00 17.21 -22.49
C GLN A 380 4.18 16.28 -22.17
N HIS A 381 5.39 16.84 -22.30
CA HIS A 381 6.68 16.15 -22.21
C HIS A 381 7.17 16.07 -20.75
N GLU A 382 6.34 15.60 -19.81
CA GLU A 382 6.83 15.29 -18.47
C GLU A 382 7.56 13.94 -18.48
N ALA A 383 8.88 13.99 -18.43
CA ALA A 383 9.72 12.80 -18.61
C ALA A 383 9.41 11.69 -17.57
N TRP A 384 9.03 12.05 -16.34
CA TRP A 384 8.72 11.10 -15.26
C TRP A 384 7.44 10.28 -15.45
N LEU A 385 6.56 10.69 -16.35
CA LEU A 385 5.35 9.94 -16.73
C LEU A 385 5.61 8.97 -17.89
N SER A 386 6.73 9.15 -18.58
CA SER A 386 7.15 8.32 -19.71
C SER A 386 7.82 7.02 -19.21
N GLY A 387 8.76 6.47 -19.98
CA GLY A 387 9.50 5.28 -19.57
C GLY A 387 10.48 5.53 -18.44
N VAL A 388 10.62 4.54 -17.57
CA VAL A 388 11.56 4.56 -16.46
C VAL A 388 12.80 3.74 -16.82
N GLN A 389 13.98 4.34 -16.75
CA GLN A 389 15.25 3.66 -16.99
C GLN A 389 15.81 3.04 -15.71
N ASP A 390 15.80 3.80 -14.61
CA ASP A 390 16.21 3.34 -13.29
C ASP A 390 15.41 4.07 -12.21
N ALA A 391 15.31 3.50 -11.02
CA ALA A 391 14.65 4.14 -9.90
C ALA A 391 15.14 3.59 -8.56
N MET A 392 15.05 4.39 -7.51
CA MET A 392 15.37 3.97 -6.16
C MET A 392 14.49 4.64 -5.12
N TRP A 393 14.23 3.95 -4.02
CA TRP A 393 13.61 4.53 -2.85
C TRP A 393 14.62 5.44 -2.13
N MET A 394 14.17 6.65 -1.83
CA MET A 394 14.92 7.64 -1.05
C MET A 394 14.51 7.56 0.41
N SER A 395 15.45 7.87 1.31
CA SER A 395 15.14 8.05 2.73
C SER A 395 14.60 6.75 3.35
N ASN A 396 13.79 6.83 4.41
CA ASN A 396 13.04 5.68 4.93
C ASN A 396 11.76 5.40 4.13
N GLY A 397 11.80 5.55 2.80
CA GLY A 397 10.68 5.34 1.89
C GLY A 397 9.78 6.56 1.66
N GLY A 398 10.17 7.75 2.15
CA GLY A 398 9.37 8.97 2.00
C GLY A 398 9.23 9.45 0.57
N ASP A 399 10.20 9.14 -0.30
CA ASP A 399 10.19 9.54 -1.70
C ASP A 399 10.73 8.41 -2.59
N ILE A 400 10.36 8.41 -3.86
CA ILE A 400 10.98 7.59 -4.91
C ILE A 400 11.67 8.51 -5.90
N LEU A 401 12.95 8.25 -6.17
CA LEU A 401 13.69 8.91 -7.23
C LEU A 401 13.56 8.08 -8.52
N VAL A 402 13.03 8.70 -9.57
CA VAL A 402 12.81 8.13 -10.90
C VAL A 402 13.76 8.78 -11.90
N VAL A 403 14.42 7.94 -12.69
CA VAL A 403 15.23 8.36 -13.83
C VAL A 403 14.45 8.02 -15.11
N PRO A 404 13.94 9.01 -15.84
CA PRO A 404 13.31 8.79 -17.13
C PRO A 404 14.30 8.26 -18.18
N ASN A 405 13.78 7.64 -19.23
CA ASN A 405 14.59 7.24 -20.39
C ASN A 405 15.30 8.44 -21.02
N ASP A 406 16.60 8.29 -21.30
CA ASP A 406 17.41 9.27 -22.03
C ASP A 406 17.31 10.70 -21.47
N SER A 407 17.22 10.84 -20.14
CA SER A 407 17.12 12.12 -19.46
C SER A 407 18.34 12.44 -18.59
N ASN A 408 18.62 13.73 -18.43
CA ASN A 408 19.59 14.28 -17.47
C ASN A 408 18.91 14.76 -16.17
N GLU A 409 17.63 14.43 -15.99
CA GLU A 409 16.80 14.83 -14.85
C GLU A 409 16.52 13.65 -13.92
N LEU A 410 16.50 13.95 -12.63
CA LEU A 410 16.06 13.08 -11.56
C LEU A 410 14.73 13.60 -11.02
N TRP A 411 13.71 12.75 -10.99
CA TRP A 411 12.37 13.13 -10.53
C TRP A 411 12.06 12.46 -9.19
N SER A 412 11.76 13.25 -8.16
CA SER A 412 11.41 12.77 -6.83
C SER A 412 9.91 12.83 -6.60
N ILE A 413 9.28 11.67 -6.47
CA ILE A 413 7.86 11.50 -6.14
C ILE A 413 7.73 11.34 -4.63
N GLU A 414 7.11 12.31 -3.95
CA GLU A 414 6.83 12.22 -2.51
C GLU A 414 5.68 11.22 -2.25
N LEU A 415 5.76 10.49 -1.14
CA LEU A 415 4.77 9.48 -0.75
C LEU A 415 4.23 9.74 0.67
N ALA A 416 2.91 9.61 0.82
CA ALA A 416 2.26 9.44 2.11
C ALA A 416 2.39 7.99 2.58
N ARG A 417 2.78 7.80 3.84
CA ARG A 417 2.92 6.50 4.50
C ARG A 417 1.79 6.25 5.48
N TRP A 418 1.31 5.02 5.51
CA TRP A 418 0.38 4.57 6.54
C TRP A 418 1.11 4.30 7.86
N SER A 419 0.60 4.87 8.95
CA SER A 419 1.14 4.73 10.31
C SER A 419 1.34 3.28 10.75
N LEU A 420 0.50 2.34 10.28
CA LEU A 420 0.60 0.92 10.63
C LEU A 420 1.90 0.24 10.15
N SER A 421 2.56 0.77 9.12
CA SER A 421 3.85 0.24 8.65
C SER A 421 4.99 0.44 9.65
N GLY A 422 4.94 1.51 10.46
CA GLY A 422 5.96 1.82 11.48
C GLY A 422 5.52 1.49 12.90
N SER A 423 4.22 1.59 13.21
CA SER A 423 3.66 1.23 14.51
C SER A 423 2.34 0.48 14.30
N TYR A 424 2.41 -0.85 14.37
CA TYR A 424 1.25 -1.71 14.28
C TYR A 424 0.48 -1.72 15.61
N ASN A 425 -0.61 -0.97 15.69
CA ASN A 425 -1.49 -0.98 16.85
C ASN A 425 -2.95 -0.80 16.40
N TRP A 426 -3.88 -1.18 17.29
CA TRP A 426 -5.31 -1.13 17.01
C TRP A 426 -5.81 0.29 16.72
N ASP A 427 -5.36 1.28 17.47
CA ASP A 427 -5.85 2.65 17.33
C ASP A 427 -5.48 3.27 15.98
N ASN A 428 -4.27 2.99 15.46
CA ASN A 428 -3.82 3.39 14.12
C ASN A 428 -4.63 2.71 13.00
N LEU A 429 -5.12 1.49 13.24
CA LEU A 429 -5.94 0.74 12.29
C LEU A 429 -7.40 1.20 12.33
N ALA A 430 -7.95 1.41 13.52
CA ALA A 430 -9.31 1.93 13.70
C ALA A 430 -9.42 3.38 13.20
N ARG A 431 -8.44 4.22 13.52
CA ARG A 431 -8.37 5.63 13.12
C ARG A 431 -7.23 5.84 12.12
N THR A 432 -7.56 5.78 10.84
CA THR A 432 -6.57 5.90 9.77
C THR A 432 -5.76 7.19 9.88
N LEU A 433 -4.45 7.02 10.04
CA LEU A 433 -3.45 8.09 10.07
C LEU A 433 -2.40 7.83 9.00
N LEU A 434 -2.24 8.79 8.09
CA LEU A 434 -1.15 8.85 7.13
C LEU A 434 -0.16 9.95 7.52
N PHE A 435 1.08 9.86 7.02
CA PHE A 435 2.08 10.91 7.22
C PHE A 435 3.02 11.02 6.03
N THR A 436 3.40 12.24 5.69
CA THR A 436 4.41 12.56 4.67
C THR A 436 5.71 12.99 5.33
N ASN A 437 6.62 13.64 4.60
CA ASN A 437 7.81 14.23 5.18
C ASN A 437 7.52 15.48 6.03
N GLU A 438 6.35 16.10 5.88
CA GLU A 438 6.06 17.44 6.41
C GLU A 438 4.77 17.50 7.26
N LYS A 439 3.83 16.57 7.07
CA LYS A 439 2.52 16.61 7.75
C LYS A 439 1.96 15.22 8.07
N LEU A 440 1.01 15.20 9.00
CA LEU A 440 0.11 14.08 9.25
C LEU A 440 -1.23 14.34 8.56
N MET A 441 -1.91 13.28 8.11
CA MET A 441 -3.25 13.33 7.52
C MET A 441 -4.16 12.37 8.30
N LEU A 442 -5.15 12.91 9.00
CA LEU A 442 -6.06 12.18 9.87
C LEU A 442 -7.44 12.04 9.21
N TYR A 443 -7.95 10.82 9.12
CA TYR A 443 -9.34 10.59 8.71
C TYR A 443 -10.33 10.83 9.86
N ARG A 444 -11.31 11.71 9.64
CA ARG A 444 -12.35 12.14 10.59
C ARG A 444 -13.76 11.63 10.26
N GLY A 445 -13.93 10.82 9.20
CA GLY A 445 -15.26 10.32 8.80
C GLY A 445 -15.94 9.43 9.84
N GLN A 446 -15.17 8.77 10.71
CA GLN A 446 -15.71 8.06 11.87
C GLN A 446 -16.54 8.94 12.82
N ASP A 447 -16.17 10.22 12.96
CA ASP A 447 -16.84 11.16 13.87
C ASP A 447 -17.99 11.92 13.18
N GLN A 448 -18.21 11.70 11.86
CA GLN A 448 -19.27 12.33 11.07
C GLN A 448 -20.55 11.48 11.05
N SER A 449 -21.63 11.98 10.45
CA SER A 449 -22.85 11.17 10.23
C SER A 449 -22.64 10.07 9.18
N ASP A 450 -23.55 9.11 9.12
CA ASP A 450 -23.41 7.96 8.22
C ASP A 450 -23.44 8.37 6.74
N LEU A 451 -24.36 9.26 6.34
CA LEU A 451 -24.43 9.78 4.96
C LEU A 451 -23.22 10.62 4.57
N THR A 452 -22.69 11.42 5.48
CA THR A 452 -21.49 12.23 5.19
C THR A 452 -20.24 11.37 5.05
N THR A 453 -20.20 10.22 5.73
CA THR A 453 -19.08 9.27 5.65
C THR A 453 -18.98 8.62 4.27
N ILE A 454 -20.11 8.34 3.62
CA ILE A 454 -20.18 7.75 2.28
C ILE A 454 -20.21 8.79 1.16
N SER A 455 -20.29 10.08 1.49
CA SER A 455 -20.33 11.15 0.49
C SER A 455 -18.95 11.41 -0.13
N HIS A 456 -18.91 11.43 -1.46
CA HIS A 456 -17.70 11.80 -2.21
C HIS A 456 -17.34 13.29 -2.11
N GLU A 457 -18.27 14.14 -1.69
CA GLU A 457 -18.07 15.59 -1.59
C GLU A 457 -17.55 16.02 -0.20
N ALA A 458 -17.61 15.13 0.79
CA ALA A 458 -17.24 15.46 2.16
C ALA A 458 -15.72 15.55 2.34
N ILE A 459 -15.25 16.63 2.99
CA ILE A 459 -13.85 16.76 3.40
C ILE A 459 -13.65 16.00 4.71
N LEU A 460 -13.21 14.75 4.58
CA LEU A 460 -13.04 13.84 5.72
C LEU A 460 -11.60 13.75 6.24
N TRP A 461 -10.66 14.44 5.60
CA TRP A 461 -9.24 14.43 5.97
C TRP A 461 -8.81 15.74 6.61
N GLN A 462 -8.17 15.64 7.78
CA GLN A 462 -7.58 16.76 8.49
C GLN A 462 -6.05 16.69 8.41
N ASP A 463 -5.45 17.74 7.86
CA ASP A 463 -4.00 17.88 7.80
C ASP A 463 -3.45 18.53 9.08
N VAL A 464 -2.36 17.99 9.60
CA VAL A 464 -1.62 18.54 10.75
C VAL A 464 -0.16 18.69 10.35
N ALA A 465 0.28 19.94 10.14
CA ALA A 465 1.68 20.24 9.85
C ALA A 465 2.58 19.90 11.04
N ILE A 466 3.72 19.29 10.75
CA ILE A 466 4.75 19.03 11.75
C ILE A 466 5.68 20.25 11.80
N PRO A 467 6.00 20.80 12.98
CA PRO A 467 6.85 21.98 13.08
C PRO A 467 8.23 21.74 12.46
N TYR A 468 8.66 22.67 11.60
CA TYR A 468 9.96 22.59 10.91
C TYR A 468 11.14 22.49 11.89
N ALA A 469 11.05 23.14 13.06
CA ALA A 469 12.08 23.04 14.10
C ALA A 469 12.37 21.58 14.51
N TYR A 470 11.34 20.74 14.62
CA TYR A 470 11.54 19.31 14.90
C TYR A 470 12.04 18.54 13.66
N LEU A 471 11.47 18.83 12.49
CA LEU A 471 11.83 18.14 11.24
C LEU A 471 13.26 18.45 10.77
N ALA A 472 13.78 19.63 11.05
CA ALA A 472 15.10 20.06 10.60
C ALA A 472 16.20 19.09 11.08
N GLU A 473 16.08 18.59 12.31
CA GLU A 473 17.05 17.66 12.93
C GLU A 473 16.59 16.19 12.97
N ASN A 474 15.30 15.97 13.23
CA ASN A 474 14.78 14.62 13.49
C ASN A 474 14.14 13.94 12.27
N TRP A 475 14.23 14.53 11.10
CA TRP A 475 13.82 13.85 9.87
C TRP A 475 14.72 12.61 9.58
N PRO A 476 14.19 11.54 9.00
CA PRO A 476 12.79 11.33 8.62
C PRO A 476 11.90 10.90 9.80
N ILE A 477 10.61 11.24 9.72
CA ILE A 477 9.59 10.63 10.59
C ILE A 477 9.57 9.12 10.34
N GLN A 478 9.70 8.33 11.40
CA GLN A 478 9.73 6.88 11.34
C GLN A 478 8.42 6.26 11.78
N GLN A 479 7.78 6.86 12.79
CA GLN A 479 6.56 6.33 13.39
C GLN A 479 5.59 7.48 13.72
N ALA A 480 4.30 7.17 13.65
CA ALA A 480 3.24 8.02 14.14
C ALA A 480 2.16 7.17 14.80
N CYS A 481 1.52 7.68 15.85
CA CYS A 481 0.39 7.00 16.48
C CYS A 481 -0.73 7.97 16.87
N ILE A 482 -1.96 7.46 16.94
CA ILE A 482 -3.16 8.17 17.34
C ILE A 482 -3.78 7.52 18.57
N SER A 483 -4.44 8.31 19.42
CA SER A 483 -5.20 7.79 20.56
C SER A 483 -6.53 7.16 20.12
N GLY A 484 -7.02 6.15 20.84
CA GLY A 484 -8.30 5.49 20.54
C GLY A 484 -9.53 6.41 20.50
N ASP A 485 -9.48 7.58 21.16
CA ASP A 485 -10.51 8.63 21.10
C ASP A 485 -10.29 9.67 19.98
N GLY A 486 -9.16 9.59 19.27
CA GLY A 486 -8.80 10.49 18.18
C GLY A 486 -8.55 11.93 18.61
N ARG A 487 -8.11 12.15 19.86
CA ARG A 487 -7.79 13.50 20.40
C ARG A 487 -6.30 13.83 20.42
N TYR A 488 -5.44 12.82 20.44
CA TYR A 488 -4.00 12.97 20.54
C TYR A 488 -3.28 12.23 19.42
N LEU A 489 -2.23 12.85 18.91
CA LEU A 489 -1.30 12.26 17.95
C LEU A 489 0.11 12.29 18.55
N ALA A 490 0.96 11.34 18.18
CA ALA A 490 2.39 11.41 18.46
C ALA A 490 3.21 11.03 17.23
N ILE A 491 4.41 11.57 17.14
CA ILE A 491 5.38 11.30 16.08
C ILE A 491 6.74 11.00 16.70
N ALA A 492 7.51 10.17 16.00
CA ALA A 492 8.91 9.95 16.30
C ALA A 492 9.72 9.96 15.01
N GLY A 493 10.73 10.81 14.99
CA GLY A 493 11.74 10.93 13.95
C GLY A 493 12.89 9.95 14.13
N LYS A 494 14.04 10.32 13.58
CA LYS A 494 15.30 9.60 13.81
C LYS A 494 15.70 9.59 15.28
N ARG A 495 15.42 10.68 16.00
CA ARG A 495 15.62 10.84 17.45
C ARG A 495 14.39 11.51 18.06
N GLY A 496 14.26 11.35 19.37
CA GLY A 496 13.19 11.97 20.16
C GLY A 496 11.78 11.58 19.74
N LEU A 497 10.81 12.29 20.30
CA LEU A 497 9.40 12.21 19.94
C LEU A 497 8.69 13.52 20.24
N GLY A 498 7.52 13.72 19.66
CA GLY A 498 6.62 14.82 19.98
C GLY A 498 5.17 14.39 19.95
N HIS A 499 4.31 15.12 20.65
CA HIS A 499 2.88 14.84 20.65
C HIS A 499 2.03 16.09 20.40
N TYR A 500 0.89 15.89 19.76
CA TYR A 500 -0.04 16.91 19.33
C TYR A 500 -1.41 16.69 19.93
N SER A 501 -2.05 17.78 20.34
CA SER A 501 -3.45 17.75 20.76
C SER A 501 -4.33 18.38 19.70
N ILE A 502 -5.27 17.60 19.19
CA ILE A 502 -6.22 18.04 18.15
C ILE A 502 -7.13 19.15 18.68
N TYR A 503 -7.52 19.07 19.96
CA TYR A 503 -8.35 20.10 20.59
C TYR A 503 -7.66 21.46 20.69
N SER A 504 -6.41 21.50 21.18
CA SER A 504 -5.71 22.77 21.35
C SER A 504 -4.96 23.25 20.10
N GLY A 505 -4.78 22.37 19.11
CA GLY A 505 -4.00 22.66 17.91
C GLY A 505 -2.51 22.85 18.16
N ARG A 506 -1.96 22.25 19.22
CA ARG A 506 -0.59 22.52 19.69
C ARG A 506 0.25 21.26 19.78
N TRP A 507 1.50 21.38 19.34
CA TRP A 507 2.57 20.40 19.52
C TRP A 507 3.30 20.63 20.85
N LYS A 508 3.79 19.54 21.43
CA LYS A 508 4.74 19.52 22.54
C LYS A 508 5.94 18.67 22.12
N PHE A 509 7.14 19.21 22.35
CA PHE A 509 8.45 18.60 22.13
C PHE A 509 9.29 18.75 23.38
N PHE A 510 10.47 18.12 23.39
CA PHE A 510 11.39 18.26 24.51
C PHE A 510 11.93 19.69 24.60
N VAL A 511 12.10 20.18 25.82
CA VAL A 511 12.60 21.55 26.07
C VAL A 511 14.05 21.71 25.62
N SER A 512 14.84 20.63 25.67
CA SER A 512 16.25 20.62 25.30
C SER A 512 16.52 19.63 24.17
N GLU A 513 17.22 20.12 23.13
CA GLU A 513 17.73 19.32 22.01
C GLU A 513 18.59 18.13 22.46
N HIS A 514 19.33 18.29 23.56
CA HIS A 514 20.14 17.20 24.12
C HIS A 514 19.27 16.05 24.66
N MET A 515 18.15 16.37 25.32
CA MET A 515 17.22 15.35 25.82
C MET A 515 16.55 14.62 24.66
N GLU A 516 16.17 15.36 23.63
CA GLU A 516 15.54 14.81 22.43
C GLU A 516 16.49 13.88 21.67
N SER A 517 17.75 14.28 21.56
CA SER A 517 18.79 13.53 20.87
C SER A 517 19.40 12.40 21.69
N GLU A 518 18.93 12.05 22.89
CA GLU A 518 19.51 10.97 23.73
C GLU A 518 18.94 9.56 23.41
N PHE A 519 17.76 9.51 22.79
CA PHE A 519 17.10 8.25 22.48
C PHE A 519 16.47 8.26 21.09
N SER A 520 16.06 7.08 20.65
CA SER A 520 15.29 6.85 19.44
C SER A 520 14.15 5.88 19.73
N VAL A 521 12.98 6.13 19.17
CA VAL A 521 11.82 5.26 19.37
C VAL A 521 11.97 4.00 18.52
N HIS A 522 11.94 2.84 19.16
CA HIS A 522 12.06 1.53 18.52
C HIS A 522 10.99 0.60 19.10
N GLY A 523 10.26 -0.10 18.24
CA GLY A 523 9.23 -1.05 18.66
C GLY A 523 7.82 -0.47 18.84
N GLY A 524 7.60 0.82 18.58
CA GLY A 524 6.27 1.41 18.56
C GLY A 524 6.01 2.44 19.66
N MET A 525 4.92 3.19 19.46
CA MET A 525 4.29 4.05 20.46
C MET A 525 2.78 3.79 20.45
N LEU A 526 2.15 3.96 21.60
CA LEU A 526 0.69 3.89 21.72
C LEU A 526 0.20 4.80 22.85
N TRP A 527 -1.08 5.14 22.79
CA TRP A 527 -1.73 5.93 23.82
C TRP A 527 -2.54 5.01 24.73
N PHE A 528 -2.40 5.23 26.04
CA PHE A 528 -3.35 4.74 27.04
C PHE A 528 -4.02 5.96 27.65
N GLU A 529 -5.28 6.21 27.30
CA GLU A 529 -6.00 7.42 27.67
C GLU A 529 -5.23 8.70 27.27
N ASN A 530 -4.72 9.47 28.24
CA ASN A 530 -3.91 10.68 28.05
C ASN A 530 -2.41 10.45 28.29
N ILE A 531 -1.95 9.20 28.36
CA ILE A 531 -0.57 8.81 28.60
C ILE A 531 0.00 8.18 27.33
N LEU A 532 1.09 8.76 26.83
CA LEU A 532 1.84 8.22 25.70
C LEU A 532 2.87 7.23 26.22
N ILE A 533 2.77 5.98 25.79
CA ILE A 533 3.75 4.92 26.06
C ILE A 533 4.63 4.77 24.82
N ALA A 534 5.94 4.95 24.99
CA ALA A 534 6.92 4.85 23.92
C ALA A 534 8.02 3.84 24.27
N CYS A 535 8.33 2.98 23.32
CA CYS A 535 9.46 2.06 23.40
C CYS A 535 10.70 2.74 22.82
N VAL A 536 11.77 2.82 23.61
CA VAL A 536 12.94 3.62 23.25
C VAL A 536 14.24 2.83 23.42
N ASN A 537 15.16 3.10 22.49
CA ASN A 537 16.56 2.69 22.58
C ASN A 537 17.39 3.93 22.87
N THR A 538 18.20 3.88 23.94
CA THR A 538 19.11 4.97 24.32
C THR A 538 20.49 4.79 23.67
N ASP A 539 21.28 5.85 23.61
CA ASP A 539 22.68 5.78 23.14
C ASP A 539 23.57 4.85 23.98
N ARG A 540 23.15 4.56 25.22
CA ARG A 540 23.85 3.62 26.11
C ARG A 540 23.49 2.16 25.80
N ASN A 541 22.79 1.93 24.70
CA ASN A 541 22.29 0.62 24.27
C ASN A 541 21.37 -0.03 25.32
N THR A 542 20.61 0.79 26.06
CA THR A 542 19.53 0.30 26.93
C THR A 542 18.20 0.32 26.18
N HIS A 543 17.34 -0.64 26.51
CA HIS A 543 16.01 -0.77 25.94
C HIS A 543 14.99 -0.48 27.04
N GLU A 544 14.13 0.51 26.83
CA GLU A 544 13.24 1.05 27.85
C GLU A 544 11.82 1.25 27.31
N ILE A 545 10.84 1.09 28.19
CA ILE A 545 9.47 1.57 27.99
C ILE A 545 9.32 2.82 28.84
N ARG A 546 8.98 3.95 28.21
CA ARG A 546 8.78 5.23 28.89
C ARG A 546 7.34 5.68 28.75
N ALA A 547 6.77 6.21 29.83
CA ALA A 547 5.42 6.77 29.85
C ALA A 547 5.44 8.28 30.08
N TYR A 548 4.76 9.03 29.20
CA TYR A 548 4.70 10.49 29.21
C TYR A 548 3.26 10.95 29.37
N SER A 549 3.00 11.88 30.29
CA SER A 549 1.68 12.50 30.41
C SER A 549 1.49 13.55 29.32
N ARG A 550 0.34 13.53 28.62
CA ARG A 550 -0.04 14.61 27.69
C ARG A 550 -0.11 15.97 28.37
N GLU A 551 -0.46 16.02 29.66
CA GLU A 551 -0.67 17.27 30.38
C GLU A 551 0.64 17.93 30.81
N ARG A 552 1.69 17.14 31.07
CA ARG A 552 3.01 17.64 31.49
C ARG A 552 3.85 18.08 30.28
N GLU A 553 4.95 18.76 30.56
CA GLU A 553 5.98 19.04 29.54
C GLU A 553 6.78 17.76 29.26
N LEU A 554 7.32 17.66 28.05
CA LEU A 554 8.24 16.58 27.70
C LEU A 554 9.62 16.91 28.28
N ASP A 555 9.90 16.33 29.43
CA ASP A 555 11.16 16.47 30.15
C ASP A 555 11.49 15.13 30.83
N HIS A 556 12.77 14.74 30.86
CA HIS A 556 13.23 13.50 31.50
C HIS A 556 12.87 13.42 32.98
N SER A 557 12.80 14.56 33.68
CA SER A 557 12.39 14.64 35.09
C SER A 557 10.89 14.44 35.32
N LEU A 558 10.08 14.59 34.28
CA LEU A 558 8.62 14.48 34.34
C LEU A 558 8.07 13.17 33.76
N VAL A 559 8.97 12.27 33.33
CA VAL A 559 8.61 10.92 32.88
C VAL A 559 7.87 10.21 34.00
N LEU A 560 6.69 9.67 33.68
CA LEU A 560 5.82 9.04 34.68
C LEU A 560 6.38 7.69 35.14
N HIS A 561 6.95 6.94 34.21
CA HIS A 561 7.45 5.59 34.46
C HIS A 561 8.52 5.23 33.42
N VAL A 562 9.55 4.50 33.88
CA VAL A 562 10.61 3.93 33.04
C VAL A 562 10.77 2.47 33.41
N GLN A 563 10.54 1.57 32.46
CA GLN A 563 10.74 0.13 32.62
C GLN A 563 11.87 -0.33 31.70
N GLN A 564 12.97 -0.82 32.26
CA GLN A 564 14.05 -1.41 31.48
C GLN A 564 13.69 -2.83 31.03
N ILE A 565 14.04 -3.17 29.79
CA ILE A 565 13.79 -4.46 29.16
C ILE A 565 15.13 -5.08 28.73
N PRO A 566 15.33 -6.40 28.89
CA PRO A 566 16.63 -7.04 28.62
C PRO A 566 17.08 -7.05 27.15
N SER A 567 16.16 -6.83 26.20
CA SER A 567 16.40 -6.96 24.76
C SER A 567 15.59 -5.93 24.01
N SER A 568 16.06 -5.53 22.82
CA SER A 568 15.37 -4.53 21.99
C SER A 568 13.93 -4.95 21.71
N ILE A 569 13.04 -3.97 21.78
CA ILE A 569 11.61 -4.14 21.56
C ILE A 569 11.36 -4.14 20.05
N ILE A 570 10.56 -5.10 19.58
CA ILE A 570 10.18 -5.25 18.16
C ILE A 570 8.83 -4.60 17.90
N LEU A 571 7.86 -4.87 18.76
CA LEU A 571 6.52 -4.31 18.67
C LEU A 571 5.84 -4.27 20.03
N VAL A 572 4.86 -3.39 20.16
CA VAL A 572 3.93 -3.33 21.29
C VAL A 572 2.49 -3.37 20.81
N SER A 573 1.62 -3.96 21.62
CA SER A 573 0.16 -3.94 21.43
C SER A 573 -0.54 -3.72 22.75
N LEU A 574 -1.70 -3.08 22.71
CA LEU A 574 -2.53 -2.84 23.89
C LEU A 574 -3.85 -3.61 23.72
N VAL A 575 -4.18 -4.45 24.69
CA VAL A 575 -5.45 -5.19 24.73
C VAL A 575 -6.10 -4.98 26.10
N GLY A 576 -7.14 -4.17 26.15
CA GLY A 576 -7.70 -3.69 27.41
C GLY A 576 -6.64 -2.92 28.20
N ASP A 577 -6.40 -3.32 29.45
CA ASP A 577 -5.39 -2.71 30.32
C ASP A 577 -4.04 -3.48 30.28
N SER A 578 -3.92 -4.50 29.42
CA SER A 578 -2.69 -5.29 29.26
C SER A 578 -1.86 -4.77 28.08
N LEU A 579 -0.65 -4.32 28.38
CA LEU A 579 0.39 -3.96 27.42
C LEU A 579 1.24 -5.19 27.09
N LEU A 580 1.21 -5.60 25.84
CA LEU A 580 1.99 -6.69 25.28
C LEU A 580 3.28 -6.14 24.64
N VAL A 581 4.43 -6.68 25.05
CA VAL A 581 5.75 -6.22 24.58
C VAL A 581 6.54 -7.39 24.06
N TYR A 582 6.85 -7.41 22.75
CA TYR A 582 7.61 -8.48 22.13
C TYR A 582 9.00 -8.02 21.73
N THR A 583 10.00 -8.88 21.96
CA THR A 583 11.42 -8.51 21.92
C THR A 583 12.27 -9.45 21.07
N TYR A 584 13.48 -9.00 20.71
CA TYR A 584 14.41 -9.74 19.84
C TYR A 584 14.90 -11.08 20.40
N ASN A 585 14.83 -11.29 21.72
CA ASN A 585 15.15 -12.59 22.32
C ASN A 585 13.96 -13.58 22.29
N ASN A 586 12.91 -13.26 21.51
CA ASN A 586 11.74 -14.10 21.31
C ASN A 586 10.86 -14.29 22.56
N ILE A 587 10.84 -13.27 23.43
CA ILE A 587 9.99 -13.23 24.62
C ILE A 587 8.90 -12.17 24.45
N LEU A 588 7.68 -12.54 24.81
CA LEU A 588 6.53 -11.66 24.97
C LEU A 588 6.29 -11.42 26.46
N TYR A 589 6.32 -10.17 26.87
CA TYR A 589 6.02 -9.71 28.23
C TYR A 589 4.60 -9.14 28.26
N GLN A 590 3.85 -9.45 29.32
CA GLN A 590 2.58 -8.81 29.65
C GLN A 590 2.79 -7.88 30.83
N PHE A 591 2.54 -6.60 30.60
CA PHE A 591 2.44 -5.60 31.65
C PHE A 591 0.98 -5.22 31.87
N VAL A 592 0.53 -5.13 33.11
CA VAL A 592 -0.76 -4.52 33.43
C VAL A 592 -0.55 -3.04 33.74
N ILE A 593 -1.36 -2.20 33.13
CA ILE A 593 -1.32 -0.76 33.31
C ILE A 593 -2.14 -0.40 34.54
N PHE A 594 -1.48 0.16 35.54
CA PHE A 594 -2.15 0.78 36.69
C PHE A 594 -2.02 2.30 36.57
N SER A 595 -3.12 2.94 36.19
CA SER A 595 -3.22 4.40 36.07
C SER A 595 -4.25 4.94 37.06
N ASN A 596 -3.86 5.94 37.85
CA ASN A 596 -4.76 6.75 38.66
C ASN A 596 -4.43 8.24 38.45
N ALA A 597 -5.19 9.14 39.07
CA ALA A 597 -5.00 10.58 38.89
C ALA A 597 -3.59 11.11 39.25
N PHE A 598 -2.79 10.37 40.01
CA PHE A 598 -1.49 10.79 40.53
C PHE A 598 -0.30 9.92 40.09
N GLN A 599 -0.54 8.65 39.76
CA GLN A 599 0.50 7.66 39.52
C GLN A 599 0.15 6.78 38.32
N PHE A 600 1.19 6.45 37.56
CA PHE A 600 1.15 5.48 36.47
C PHE A 600 2.26 4.46 36.70
N ASN A 601 1.94 3.18 36.70
CA ASN A 601 2.91 2.09 36.80
C ASN A 601 2.60 0.99 35.79
N LEU A 602 3.66 0.35 35.30
CA LEU A 602 3.59 -0.92 34.59
C LEU A 602 4.02 -2.02 35.55
N GLU A 603 3.15 -2.99 35.78
CA GLU A 603 3.50 -4.18 36.56
C GLU A 603 3.70 -5.36 35.62
N LEU A 604 4.87 -6.01 35.66
CA LEU A 604 5.13 -7.22 34.89
C LEU A 604 4.37 -8.38 35.52
N VAL A 605 3.35 -8.87 34.82
CA VAL A 605 2.41 -9.87 35.33
C VAL A 605 2.66 -11.24 34.72
N GLY A 606 3.27 -11.30 33.53
CA GLY A 606 3.67 -12.56 32.94
C GLY A 606 4.66 -12.41 31.79
N GLN A 607 5.33 -13.50 31.44
CA GLN A 607 6.21 -13.58 30.29
C GLN A 607 6.16 -14.97 29.66
N ILE A 608 6.36 -15.03 28.34
CA ILE A 608 6.39 -16.28 27.58
C ILE A 608 7.45 -16.22 26.48
N SER A 609 8.19 -17.32 26.30
CA SER A 609 9.13 -17.47 25.18
C SER A 609 8.51 -18.25 24.04
N PHE A 610 8.70 -17.77 22.81
CA PHE A 610 8.33 -18.49 21.57
C PHE A 610 9.54 -19.15 20.89
N ALA A 611 10.61 -19.39 21.65
CA ALA A 611 11.76 -20.14 21.16
C ALA A 611 11.31 -21.52 20.63
N GLY A 612 11.68 -21.84 19.40
CA GLY A 612 11.26 -23.08 18.72
C GLY A 612 9.96 -22.97 17.91
N ILE A 613 9.14 -21.93 18.14
CA ILE A 613 7.94 -21.63 17.33
C ILE A 613 8.28 -20.54 16.30
N VAL A 614 8.85 -19.43 16.77
CA VAL A 614 9.27 -18.32 15.91
C VAL A 614 10.78 -18.39 15.69
N HIS A 615 11.22 -18.65 14.47
CA HIS A 615 12.64 -18.74 14.14
C HIS A 615 13.32 -17.37 13.99
N ALA A 616 12.59 -16.38 13.48
CA ALA A 616 13.10 -15.04 13.21
C ALA A 616 12.18 -13.99 13.86
N PRO A 617 12.46 -13.57 15.12
CA PRO A 617 11.63 -12.61 15.85
C PRO A 617 11.38 -11.32 15.07
N ALA A 618 12.41 -10.83 14.37
CA ALA A 618 12.32 -9.63 13.56
C ALA A 618 11.23 -9.68 12.48
N ARG A 619 10.74 -10.85 12.06
CA ARG A 619 9.70 -10.99 11.02
C ARG A 619 8.27 -11.01 11.57
N VAL A 620 8.11 -10.97 12.89
CA VAL A 620 6.79 -10.78 13.51
C VAL A 620 6.36 -9.34 13.31
N ARG A 621 5.20 -9.14 12.69
CA ARG A 621 4.68 -7.80 12.32
C ARG A 621 3.56 -7.33 13.23
N ALA A 622 2.80 -8.25 13.82
CA ALA A 622 1.73 -7.95 14.75
C ALA A 622 1.51 -9.13 15.71
N ILE A 623 1.17 -8.82 16.96
CA ILE A 623 0.75 -9.77 17.99
C ILE A 623 -0.48 -9.19 18.68
N ASN A 624 -1.51 -10.01 18.78
CA ASN A 624 -2.67 -9.75 19.63
C ASN A 624 -3.06 -11.06 20.31
N TRP A 625 -4.01 -10.99 21.22
CA TRP A 625 -4.57 -12.17 21.85
C TRP A 625 -6.07 -12.05 22.05
N ILE A 626 -6.71 -13.19 22.27
CA ILE A 626 -8.13 -13.28 22.60
C ILE A 626 -8.23 -14.05 23.91
N LEU A 627 -8.88 -13.44 24.90
CA LEU A 627 -9.14 -14.06 26.19
C LEU A 627 -10.54 -14.69 26.21
N PRO A 628 -10.72 -15.84 26.89
CA PRO A 628 -12.04 -16.37 27.21
C PRO A 628 -12.91 -15.33 27.92
N GLU A 629 -14.23 -15.32 27.63
CA GLU A 629 -15.14 -14.30 28.19
C GLU A 629 -15.13 -14.25 29.72
N GLU A 630 -15.07 -15.41 30.38
CA GLU A 630 -15.02 -15.51 31.84
C GLU A 630 -13.76 -14.85 32.40
N GLN A 631 -12.61 -15.10 31.77
CA GLN A 631 -11.34 -14.51 32.16
C GLN A 631 -11.31 -13.00 31.87
N SER A 632 -11.85 -12.57 30.74
CA SER A 632 -11.91 -11.15 30.37
C SER A 632 -12.80 -10.31 31.31
N LYS A 633 -13.87 -10.88 31.87
CA LYS A 633 -14.82 -10.15 32.74
C LYS A 633 -14.49 -10.27 34.23
N HIS A 634 -14.00 -11.43 34.66
CA HIS A 634 -13.86 -11.77 36.09
C HIS A 634 -12.51 -12.40 36.46
N GLY A 635 -11.62 -12.58 35.48
CA GLY A 635 -10.33 -13.22 35.67
C GLY A 635 -9.28 -12.32 36.31
N ASN A 636 -8.26 -12.96 36.88
CA ASN A 636 -7.05 -12.26 37.33
C ASN A 636 -6.05 -12.17 36.15
N PRO A 637 -5.57 -10.96 35.77
CA PRO A 637 -4.65 -10.77 34.66
C PRO A 637 -3.37 -11.63 34.70
N VAL A 638 -2.95 -12.09 35.88
CA VAL A 638 -1.81 -13.03 36.06
C VAL A 638 -1.98 -14.33 35.28
N HIS A 639 -3.21 -14.77 35.06
CA HIS A 639 -3.51 -16.00 34.33
C HIS A 639 -3.80 -15.78 32.84
N ASP A 640 -3.74 -14.54 32.34
CA ASP A 640 -4.10 -14.22 30.97
C ASP A 640 -3.20 -14.92 29.96
N ILE A 641 -1.87 -14.83 30.10
CA ILE A 641 -0.92 -15.51 29.18
C ILE A 641 -1.21 -17.02 29.05
N SER A 642 -1.57 -17.69 30.15
CA SER A 642 -1.84 -19.13 30.14
C SER A 642 -3.16 -19.51 29.48
N LEU A 643 -4.12 -18.59 29.42
CA LEU A 643 -5.48 -18.85 28.92
C LEU A 643 -5.74 -18.20 27.55
N ALA A 644 -4.91 -17.24 27.15
CA ALA A 644 -5.10 -16.48 25.93
C ALA A 644 -4.76 -17.29 24.68
N THR A 645 -5.62 -17.19 23.67
CA THR A 645 -5.28 -17.57 22.30
C THR A 645 -4.48 -16.43 21.69
N ILE A 646 -3.22 -16.68 21.32
CA ILE A 646 -2.33 -15.65 20.80
C ILE A 646 -2.35 -15.68 19.27
N VAL A 647 -2.59 -14.54 18.64
CA VAL A 647 -2.66 -14.38 17.18
C VAL A 647 -1.45 -13.60 16.68
N PHE A 648 -0.69 -14.20 15.76
CA PHE A 648 0.49 -13.61 15.15
C PHE A 648 0.30 -13.37 13.66
N LEU A 649 0.95 -12.31 13.19
CA LEU A 649 1.25 -12.11 11.77
C LEU A 649 2.75 -12.23 11.54
N ILE A 650 3.17 -13.32 10.90
CA ILE A 650 4.59 -13.67 10.66
C ILE A 650 4.76 -14.13 9.22
N ASP A 651 5.69 -13.54 8.46
CA ASP A 651 5.97 -13.94 7.06
C ASP A 651 4.69 -13.99 6.17
N GLY A 652 3.73 -13.11 6.44
CA GLY A 652 2.44 -13.08 5.73
C GLY A 652 1.44 -14.16 6.15
N LYS A 653 1.77 -14.99 7.14
CA LYS A 653 0.87 -16.00 7.68
C LYS A 653 0.20 -15.46 8.93
N LEU A 654 -1.12 -15.60 8.97
CA LEU A 654 -1.90 -15.38 10.17
C LEU A 654 -1.97 -16.69 10.93
N VAL A 655 -1.43 -16.71 12.15
CA VAL A 655 -1.25 -17.91 12.96
C VAL A 655 -1.92 -17.70 14.30
N ALA A 656 -2.70 -18.69 14.76
CA ALA A 656 -3.21 -18.74 16.13
C ALA A 656 -2.44 -19.80 16.92
N LEU A 657 -2.06 -19.44 18.15
CA LEU A 657 -1.48 -20.32 19.15
C LEU A 657 -2.50 -20.55 20.26
N TYR A 658 -2.85 -21.82 20.49
CA TYR A 658 -3.81 -22.23 21.53
C TYR A 658 -3.06 -22.85 22.71
N PRO A 659 -3.36 -22.45 23.95
CA PRO A 659 -2.69 -23.02 25.12
C PRO A 659 -3.15 -24.47 25.36
N LEU A 660 -2.19 -25.40 25.39
CA LEU A 660 -2.36 -26.79 25.79
C LEU A 660 -2.00 -26.94 27.27
N HIS A 661 -2.99 -27.30 28.08
CA HIS A 661 -2.79 -27.53 29.51
C HIS A 661 -2.34 -28.98 29.75
N ASN A 662 -1.03 -29.20 29.83
CA ASN A 662 -0.43 -30.43 30.34
C ASN A 662 0.29 -30.16 31.66
N GLU A 663 0.38 -31.15 32.55
CA GLU A 663 0.96 -31.01 33.88
C GLU A 663 2.43 -30.51 33.84
N GLY A 664 2.63 -29.21 34.08
CA GLY A 664 3.94 -28.60 34.37
C GLY A 664 4.45 -27.57 33.35
N ASP A 665 4.27 -27.82 32.05
CA ASP A 665 4.79 -26.95 30.97
C ASP A 665 3.67 -26.43 30.06
N LEU A 666 3.57 -25.11 29.92
CA LEU A 666 2.66 -24.45 28.99
C LEU A 666 3.12 -24.69 27.55
N LYS A 667 2.44 -25.59 26.83
CA LYS A 667 2.68 -25.85 25.41
C LYS A 667 1.62 -25.15 24.58
N TYR A 668 1.91 -24.86 23.32
CA TYR A 668 0.95 -24.29 22.39
C TYR A 668 0.76 -25.19 21.20
N ASP A 669 -0.49 -25.34 20.79
CA ASP A 669 -0.80 -25.85 19.46
C ASP A 669 -0.82 -24.69 18.47
N MET A 670 -0.23 -24.89 17.29
CA MET A 670 -0.06 -23.85 16.27
C MET A 670 -0.95 -24.15 15.07
N LYS A 671 -1.87 -23.24 14.75
CA LYS A 671 -2.73 -23.34 13.57
C LYS A 671 -2.53 -22.15 12.65
N VAL A 672 -2.20 -22.42 11.38
CA VAL A 672 -2.17 -21.38 10.34
C VAL A 672 -3.60 -21.14 9.87
N LEU A 673 -4.11 -19.93 10.12
CA LEU A 673 -5.47 -19.53 9.75
C LEU A 673 -5.56 -19.12 8.28
N PHE A 674 -4.58 -18.33 7.83
CA PHE A 674 -4.55 -17.81 6.47
C PHE A 674 -3.15 -17.42 6.05
N GLN A 675 -2.90 -17.32 4.74
CA GLN A 675 -1.63 -16.94 4.16
C GLN A 675 -1.78 -15.68 3.30
N ASN A 676 -0.67 -14.99 3.05
CA ASN A 676 -0.60 -13.75 2.27
C ASN A 676 -1.39 -12.59 2.90
N VAL A 677 -1.45 -12.54 4.23
CA VAL A 677 -2.10 -11.47 4.98
C VAL A 677 -1.17 -10.27 5.09
N GLU A 678 -1.61 -9.11 4.61
CA GLU A 678 -0.89 -7.85 4.76
C GLU A 678 -1.06 -7.28 6.17
N TYR A 679 -2.28 -7.26 6.68
CA TYR A 679 -2.61 -6.85 8.03
C TYR A 679 -3.93 -7.50 8.47
N TYR A 680 -4.18 -7.53 9.78
CA TYR A 680 -5.42 -8.03 10.37
C TYR A 680 -5.89 -7.19 11.56
N THR A 681 -7.16 -7.34 11.90
CA THR A 681 -7.81 -6.69 13.02
C THR A 681 -8.64 -7.72 13.78
N ILE A 682 -8.71 -7.58 15.10
CA ILE A 682 -9.60 -8.39 15.96
C ILE A 682 -10.60 -7.45 16.62
N VAL A 683 -11.89 -7.64 16.34
CA VAL A 683 -12.92 -6.80 16.90
C VAL A 683 -13.10 -7.12 18.39
N THR A 684 -12.87 -6.14 19.27
CA THR A 684 -12.91 -6.36 20.73
C THR A 684 -14.26 -6.03 21.36
N LYS A 685 -15.12 -5.28 20.66
CA LYS A 685 -16.40 -4.76 21.19
C LYS A 685 -17.52 -4.86 20.14
N GLY A 686 -18.76 -4.79 20.60
CA GLY A 686 -19.94 -4.79 19.73
C GLY A 686 -20.38 -6.19 19.30
N LEU A 687 -21.30 -6.25 18.33
CA LEU A 687 -21.92 -7.51 17.88
C LEU A 687 -20.90 -8.45 17.21
N LEU A 688 -19.92 -7.88 16.51
CA LEU A 688 -18.89 -8.62 15.79
C LEU A 688 -17.68 -8.96 16.69
N LYS A 689 -17.83 -8.89 18.02
CA LYS A 689 -16.76 -9.19 18.98
C LYS A 689 -16.13 -10.56 18.70
N ASN A 690 -14.81 -10.63 18.84
CA ASN A 690 -13.93 -11.76 18.53
C ASN A 690 -13.82 -12.13 17.05
N SER A 691 -14.49 -11.42 16.14
CA SER A 691 -14.26 -11.61 14.70
C SER A 691 -12.88 -11.13 14.28
N ILE A 692 -12.29 -11.85 13.32
CA ILE A 692 -11.00 -11.51 12.72
C ILE A 692 -11.24 -11.02 11.29
N TRP A 693 -10.69 -9.86 10.96
CA TRP A 693 -10.71 -9.32 9.61
C TRP A 693 -9.27 -9.16 9.12
N ALA A 694 -8.95 -9.72 7.97
CA ALA A 694 -7.62 -9.67 7.39
C ALA A 694 -7.69 -9.20 5.94
N PHE A 695 -6.67 -8.52 5.45
CA PHE A 695 -6.55 -8.18 4.04
C PHE A 695 -5.45 -9.01 3.39
N ASP A 696 -5.75 -9.69 2.29
CA ASP A 696 -4.83 -10.63 1.61
C ASP A 696 -4.14 -10.06 0.35
N GLY A 697 -4.26 -8.74 0.14
CA GLY A 697 -3.80 -8.07 -1.08
C GLY A 697 -4.81 -8.10 -2.23
N THR A 698 -5.97 -8.76 -2.08
CA THR A 698 -7.02 -8.76 -3.11
C THR A 698 -8.41 -8.56 -2.50
N SER A 699 -8.69 -9.25 -1.41
CA SER A 699 -9.97 -9.27 -0.72
C SER A 699 -9.79 -9.11 0.78
N VAL A 700 -10.83 -8.65 1.45
CA VAL A 700 -10.92 -8.71 2.91
C VAL A 700 -11.52 -10.05 3.30
N VAL A 701 -10.80 -10.78 4.14
CA VAL A 701 -11.12 -12.13 4.60
C VAL A 701 -11.60 -12.03 6.03
N VAL A 702 -12.79 -12.55 6.31
CA VAL A 702 -13.48 -12.37 7.60
C VAL A 702 -13.86 -13.71 8.22
N TRP A 703 -13.51 -13.88 9.49
CA TRP A 703 -14.00 -14.97 10.34
C TRP A 703 -14.94 -14.39 11.41
N LEU A 704 -16.21 -14.78 11.36
CA LEU A 704 -17.24 -14.31 12.30
C LEU A 704 -17.39 -15.20 13.54
N GLU A 705 -16.95 -16.45 13.46
CA GLU A 705 -17.07 -17.40 14.57
C GLU A 705 -16.07 -17.10 15.69
N ASP A 706 -16.43 -17.47 16.92
CA ASP A 706 -15.54 -17.32 18.06
C ASP A 706 -14.33 -18.26 17.93
N MET A 707 -13.17 -17.65 17.69
CA MET A 707 -11.87 -18.30 17.55
C MET A 707 -11.48 -19.16 18.76
N LEU A 708 -12.10 -18.94 19.92
CA LEU A 708 -11.89 -19.80 21.08
C LEU A 708 -12.38 -21.24 20.84
N ASN A 709 -13.39 -21.44 19.99
CA ASN A 709 -13.92 -22.76 19.66
C ASN A 709 -13.07 -23.53 18.64
N LEU A 710 -12.22 -22.84 17.88
CA LEU A 710 -11.29 -23.42 16.91
C LEU A 710 -10.21 -24.29 17.56
N SER A 711 -9.93 -24.08 18.85
CA SER A 711 -9.06 -24.96 19.65
C SER A 711 -9.58 -26.40 19.76
N LYS A 712 -10.89 -26.61 19.57
CA LYS A 712 -11.57 -27.91 19.70
C LYS A 712 -11.78 -28.63 18.37
N SER A 713 -11.51 -27.98 17.24
CA SER A 713 -11.75 -28.49 15.89
C SER A 713 -10.44 -28.64 15.12
N ASP A 714 -10.27 -29.75 14.40
CA ASP A 714 -9.10 -29.97 13.54
C ASP A 714 -9.11 -29.05 12.31
N SER A 715 -10.28 -28.66 11.77
CA SER A 715 -10.39 -27.81 10.57
C SER A 715 -10.57 -26.31 10.90
N VAL A 716 -10.07 -25.43 10.01
CA VAL A 716 -10.35 -23.98 10.07
C VAL A 716 -11.65 -23.69 9.32
N PRO A 717 -12.62 -22.96 9.89
CA PRO A 717 -13.82 -22.52 9.18
C PRO A 717 -13.47 -21.74 7.92
N GLU A 718 -14.28 -21.92 6.88
CA GLU A 718 -14.12 -21.15 5.64
C GLU A 718 -14.46 -19.68 5.89
N PRO A 719 -13.55 -18.74 5.59
CA PRO A 719 -13.82 -17.33 5.80
C PRO A 719 -14.71 -16.73 4.71
N ILE A 720 -15.42 -15.66 5.07
CA ILE A 720 -16.11 -14.81 4.11
C ILE A 720 -15.05 -14.00 3.35
N ARG A 721 -15.20 -13.90 2.02
CA ARG A 721 -14.34 -13.08 1.18
C ARG A 721 -15.12 -11.90 0.62
N ILE A 722 -14.66 -10.71 0.98
CA ILE A 722 -15.19 -9.43 0.54
C ILE A 722 -14.25 -8.89 -0.55
N ALA A 723 -14.69 -8.94 -1.80
CA ALA A 723 -13.92 -8.38 -2.92
C ALA A 723 -13.89 -6.85 -2.83
N ILE A 724 -12.71 -6.24 -2.97
CA ILE A 724 -12.53 -4.78 -2.91
C ILE A 724 -11.64 -4.32 -4.08
N ASP A 725 -12.07 -3.26 -4.76
CA ASP A 725 -11.39 -2.62 -5.89
C ASP A 725 -10.29 -1.63 -5.47
N PHE A 726 -10.33 -1.06 -4.26
CA PHE A 726 -9.30 -0.18 -3.68
C PHE A 726 -8.49 -0.85 -2.54
N TYR A 727 -7.46 -0.16 -2.01
CA TYR A 727 -6.69 -0.63 -0.85
C TYR A 727 -7.41 -0.25 0.47
N PRO A 728 -7.90 -1.21 1.27
CA PRO A 728 -8.61 -0.91 2.52
C PRO A 728 -7.65 -0.41 3.60
N LEU A 729 -8.07 0.58 4.38
CA LEU A 729 -7.30 1.21 5.45
C LEU A 729 -7.88 0.99 6.84
N SER A 730 -9.21 1.07 6.98
CA SER A 730 -9.90 0.90 8.26
C SER A 730 -11.30 0.32 8.05
N PHE A 731 -11.81 -0.27 9.13
CA PHE A 731 -13.13 -0.89 9.21
C PHE A 731 -13.98 -0.12 10.22
N LEU A 732 -14.98 0.60 9.73
CA LEU A 732 -15.94 1.32 10.56
C LEU A 732 -17.08 0.37 10.94
N PHE A 733 -16.81 -0.50 11.91
CA PHE A 733 -17.71 -1.60 12.27
C PHE A 733 -19.12 -1.17 12.66
N GLU A 734 -19.26 -0.06 13.39
CA GLU A 734 -20.57 0.46 13.82
C GLU A 734 -21.40 0.99 12.64
N LYS A 735 -20.72 1.45 11.57
CA LYS A 735 -21.35 1.97 10.34
C LYS A 735 -21.48 0.90 9.25
N GLY A 736 -20.84 -0.25 9.36
CA GLY A 736 -20.88 -1.24 8.29
C GLY A 736 -20.10 -0.84 7.04
N ILE A 737 -19.06 -0.01 7.17
CA ILE A 737 -18.27 0.56 6.06
C ILE A 737 -16.80 0.11 6.15
N ILE A 738 -16.23 -0.31 5.03
CA ILE A 738 -14.78 -0.40 4.80
C ILE A 738 -14.33 0.87 4.08
N ILE A 739 -13.33 1.55 4.61
CA ILE A 739 -12.75 2.75 3.97
C ILE A 739 -11.38 2.42 3.39
N GLY A 740 -11.03 3.09 2.31
CA GLY A 740 -9.71 3.02 1.73
C GLY A 740 -9.38 4.23 0.87
N ILE A 741 -8.22 4.18 0.24
CA ILE A 741 -7.72 5.27 -0.60
C ILE A 741 -7.36 4.74 -1.98
N GLU A 742 -7.68 5.56 -2.97
CA GLU A 742 -7.24 5.41 -4.34
C GLU A 742 -6.42 6.64 -4.74
N SER A 743 -5.30 6.41 -5.44
CA SER A 743 -4.44 7.49 -5.94
C SER A 743 -4.82 7.81 -7.38
N ASN A 744 -5.13 9.08 -7.63
CA ASN A 744 -5.45 9.63 -8.93
C ASN A 744 -4.39 10.61 -9.39
N LEU A 745 -3.94 10.45 -10.62
CA LEU A 745 -3.04 11.37 -11.28
C LEU A 745 -3.87 12.45 -12.00
N ILE A 746 -3.75 13.70 -11.56
CA ILE A 746 -4.54 14.81 -12.10
C ILE A 746 -3.67 15.67 -13.01
N HIS A 747 -4.13 15.84 -14.24
CA HIS A 747 -3.70 16.88 -15.15
C HIS A 747 -4.82 17.91 -15.33
N ARG A 748 -4.50 19.20 -15.23
CA ARG A 748 -5.46 20.28 -15.50
C ARG A 748 -4.95 21.08 -16.69
N ARG A 749 -5.82 21.38 -17.66
CA ARG A 749 -5.48 22.20 -18.84
C ARG A 749 -4.86 23.57 -18.50
N ASN A 750 -5.16 24.10 -17.30
CA ASN A 750 -4.69 25.41 -16.83
C ASN A 750 -3.36 25.36 -16.06
N VAL A 751 -2.81 24.16 -15.83
CA VAL A 751 -1.57 23.97 -15.05
C VAL A 751 -0.60 23.17 -15.92
N SER A 752 0.66 23.59 -15.97
CA SER A 752 1.68 22.96 -16.81
C SER A 752 2.33 21.72 -16.19
N PHE A 753 1.79 21.23 -15.07
CA PHE A 753 2.35 20.09 -14.36
C PHE A 753 1.29 19.10 -13.90
N THR A 754 1.68 17.83 -13.83
CA THR A 754 0.85 16.74 -13.31
C THR A 754 1.16 16.50 -11.83
N TYR A 755 0.12 16.19 -11.03
CA TYR A 755 0.28 15.91 -9.60
C TYR A 755 -0.62 14.77 -9.14
N SER A 756 -0.22 14.11 -8.05
CA SER A 756 -0.99 13.03 -7.46
C SER A 756 -1.94 13.54 -6.37
N THR A 757 -3.16 13.00 -6.37
CA THR A 757 -4.17 13.23 -5.35
C THR A 757 -4.74 11.91 -4.86
N ASN A 758 -5.21 11.89 -3.62
CA ASN A 758 -5.78 10.69 -3.02
C ASN A 758 -7.27 10.94 -2.75
N THR A 759 -8.12 10.03 -3.24
CA THR A 759 -9.56 10.06 -3.01
C THR A 759 -9.97 8.96 -2.04
N THR A 760 -10.97 9.24 -1.22
CA THR A 760 -11.51 8.22 -0.29
C THR A 760 -12.51 7.35 -1.02
N ARG A 761 -12.37 6.04 -0.86
CA ARG A 761 -13.32 5.04 -1.36
C ARG A 761 -13.96 4.33 -0.17
N THR A 762 -15.22 3.98 -0.33
CA THR A 762 -16.03 3.31 0.70
C THR A 762 -16.70 2.07 0.12
N HIS A 763 -16.75 1.00 0.90
CA HIS A 763 -17.45 -0.24 0.56
C HIS A 763 -18.36 -0.64 1.71
N LEU A 764 -19.65 -0.88 1.44
CA LEU A 764 -20.59 -1.39 2.44
C LEU A 764 -20.40 -2.91 2.58
N PHE A 765 -20.34 -3.44 3.80
CA PHE A 765 -20.16 -4.89 3.99
C PHE A 765 -21.38 -5.60 4.57
N ILE A 766 -22.41 -4.87 5.00
CA ILE A 766 -23.57 -5.42 5.73
C ILE A 766 -24.27 -6.51 4.89
N HIS A 767 -24.49 -6.26 3.59
CA HIS A 767 -25.14 -7.20 2.68
C HIS A 767 -24.40 -8.54 2.61
N GLN A 768 -23.07 -8.54 2.56
CA GLN A 768 -22.26 -9.76 2.50
C GLN A 768 -22.35 -10.59 3.77
N LEU A 769 -22.41 -9.94 4.94
CA LEU A 769 -22.61 -10.65 6.21
C LEU A 769 -24.00 -11.30 6.27
N LEU A 770 -25.03 -10.57 5.83
CA LEU A 770 -26.40 -11.09 5.82
C LEU A 770 -26.56 -12.25 4.83
N SER A 771 -26.02 -12.12 3.61
CA SER A 771 -26.00 -13.20 2.62
C SER A 771 -25.32 -14.45 3.19
N TYR A 772 -24.16 -14.31 3.84
CA TYR A 772 -23.46 -15.44 4.45
C TYR A 772 -24.31 -16.20 5.48
N TYR A 773 -24.95 -15.48 6.41
CA TYR A 773 -25.80 -16.11 7.42
C TYR A 773 -27.04 -16.77 6.80
N LEU A 774 -27.64 -16.16 5.77
CA LEU A 774 -28.80 -16.71 5.08
C LEU A 774 -28.45 -17.96 4.26
N SER A 775 -27.30 -17.96 3.57
CA SER A 775 -26.76 -19.14 2.86
C SER A 775 -26.45 -20.28 3.82
N SER A 776 -25.92 -19.96 5.00
CA SER A 776 -25.61 -20.94 6.07
C SER A 776 -26.84 -21.39 6.87
N SER A 777 -28.06 -21.00 6.45
CA SER A 777 -29.32 -21.32 7.14
C SER A 777 -29.43 -20.81 8.59
N GLN A 778 -28.66 -19.76 8.94
CA GLN A 778 -28.63 -19.15 10.26
C GLN A 778 -29.49 -17.87 10.31
N GLU A 779 -30.80 -17.99 10.05
CA GLU A 779 -31.74 -16.85 10.00
C GLU A 779 -31.73 -15.99 11.29
N ASN A 780 -31.51 -16.61 12.45
CA ASN A 780 -31.51 -15.91 13.74
C ASN A 780 -30.31 -14.98 13.90
N GLU A 781 -29.12 -15.40 13.47
CA GLU A 781 -27.92 -14.57 13.51
C GLU A 781 -28.01 -13.45 12.47
N ALA A 782 -28.50 -13.74 11.26
CA ALA A 782 -28.80 -12.72 10.25
C ALA A 782 -29.74 -11.62 10.82
N LEU A 783 -30.78 -12.03 11.56
CA LEU A 783 -31.71 -11.09 12.17
C LEU A 783 -31.07 -10.24 13.29
N LYS A 784 -30.15 -10.81 14.08
CA LYS A 784 -29.39 -10.05 15.10
C LYS A 784 -28.50 -9.00 14.43
N VAL A 785 -27.77 -9.38 13.38
CA VAL A 785 -26.91 -8.47 12.60
C VAL A 785 -27.73 -7.35 11.98
N ALA A 786 -28.80 -7.67 11.25
CA ALA A 786 -29.65 -6.67 10.64
C ALA A 786 -30.29 -5.71 11.65
N LYS A 787 -30.78 -6.21 12.80
CA LYS A 787 -31.32 -5.34 13.86
C LYS A 787 -30.28 -4.37 14.42
N SER A 788 -29.00 -4.77 14.48
CA SER A 788 -27.93 -3.89 14.96
C SER A 788 -27.65 -2.73 14.00
N PHE A 789 -27.83 -2.93 12.69
CA PHE A 789 -27.58 -1.93 11.66
C PHE A 789 -28.81 -1.17 11.18
N LYS A 790 -30.01 -1.50 11.71
CA LYS A 790 -31.28 -0.86 11.33
C LYS A 790 -31.29 0.66 11.54
N HIS A 791 -30.47 1.17 12.46
CA HIS A 791 -30.39 2.61 12.75
C HIS A 791 -29.69 3.42 11.64
N LEU A 792 -28.97 2.76 10.72
CA LEU A 792 -28.25 3.42 9.63
C LEU A 792 -29.21 3.89 8.54
N GLU A 793 -29.04 5.12 8.07
CA GLU A 793 -29.94 5.72 7.06
C GLU A 793 -29.94 4.98 5.71
N TYR A 794 -28.83 4.34 5.35
CA TYR A 794 -28.69 3.51 4.14
C TYR A 794 -28.98 2.01 4.38
N PHE A 795 -29.56 1.62 5.51
CA PHE A 795 -29.85 0.21 5.79
C PHE A 795 -30.75 -0.43 4.72
N GLY A 796 -31.77 0.29 4.26
CA GLY A 796 -32.62 -0.15 3.14
C GLY A 796 -31.80 -0.40 1.86
N HIS A 797 -30.86 0.49 1.55
CA HIS A 797 -29.97 0.28 0.40
C HIS A 797 -29.05 -0.95 0.57
N ALA A 798 -28.57 -1.23 1.78
CA ALA A 798 -27.80 -2.46 2.03
C ALA A 798 -28.64 -3.73 1.81
N LEU A 799 -29.93 -3.72 2.17
CA LEU A 799 -30.86 -4.81 1.86
C LEU A 799 -31.13 -4.94 0.35
N GLU A 800 -31.19 -3.82 -0.37
CA GLU A 800 -31.30 -3.78 -1.82
C GLU A 800 -30.08 -4.39 -2.51
N MET A 801 -28.86 -4.04 -2.07
CA MET A 801 -27.64 -4.66 -2.58
C MET A 801 -27.64 -6.18 -2.35
N MET A 802 -28.03 -6.62 -1.15
CA MET A 802 -28.15 -8.05 -0.84
C MET A 802 -29.10 -8.79 -1.78
N LEU A 803 -30.28 -8.20 -2.06
CA LEU A 803 -31.26 -8.79 -2.97
C LEU A 803 -30.73 -8.79 -4.41
N HIS A 804 -30.10 -7.71 -4.84
CA HIS A 804 -29.51 -7.57 -6.16
C HIS A 804 -28.45 -8.65 -6.39
N ASP A 805 -27.47 -8.78 -5.50
CA ASP A 805 -26.35 -9.73 -5.66
C ASP A 805 -26.84 -11.18 -5.73
N VAL A 806 -27.81 -11.55 -4.87
CA VAL A 806 -28.38 -12.91 -4.88
C VAL A 806 -29.23 -13.15 -6.13
N LEU A 807 -30.00 -12.15 -6.59
CA LEU A 807 -30.80 -12.28 -7.80
C LEU A 807 -29.93 -12.40 -9.05
N ASP A 808 -28.86 -11.61 -9.14
CA ASP A 808 -27.89 -11.65 -10.25
C ASP A 808 -27.21 -13.03 -10.33
N GLU A 809 -26.77 -13.55 -9.18
CA GLU A 809 -26.15 -14.87 -9.10
C GLU A 809 -27.12 -16.02 -9.48
N GLU A 810 -28.35 -16.02 -8.96
CA GLU A 810 -29.34 -17.06 -9.26
C GLU A 810 -29.93 -16.95 -10.68
N ALA A 811 -29.98 -15.75 -11.26
CA ALA A 811 -30.42 -15.55 -12.65
C ALA A 811 -29.39 -16.10 -13.65
N ASP A 812 -28.11 -15.87 -13.40
CA ASP A 812 -27.01 -16.41 -14.22
C ASP A 812 -26.81 -17.92 -13.99
N HIS A 813 -26.95 -18.37 -12.74
CA HIS A 813 -26.71 -19.76 -12.33
C HIS A 813 -27.88 -20.31 -11.51
N PRO A 814 -28.92 -20.86 -12.16
CA PRO A 814 -30.11 -21.35 -11.46
C PRO A 814 -29.77 -22.48 -10.47
N PRO A 815 -29.97 -22.29 -9.15
CA PRO A 815 -29.61 -23.30 -8.16
C PRO A 815 -30.66 -24.43 -8.09
N ALA A 816 -30.29 -25.55 -7.47
CA ALA A 816 -31.26 -26.58 -7.08
C ALA A 816 -32.23 -26.03 -6.01
N PRO A 817 -33.49 -26.51 -5.91
CA PRO A 817 -34.48 -25.97 -4.99
C PRO A 817 -34.03 -25.92 -3.52
N ASP A 818 -33.23 -26.90 -3.08
CA ASP A 818 -32.71 -26.99 -1.72
C ASP A 818 -31.57 -25.99 -1.43
N GLN A 819 -30.94 -25.48 -2.49
CA GLN A 819 -29.83 -24.52 -2.46
C GLN A 819 -30.27 -23.09 -2.76
N ALA A 820 -31.52 -22.87 -3.18
CA ALA A 820 -32.04 -21.53 -3.48
C ALA A 820 -32.04 -20.63 -2.22
N ILE A 821 -31.38 -19.49 -2.33
CA ILE A 821 -31.20 -18.49 -1.28
C ILE A 821 -32.25 -17.39 -1.42
N LEU A 822 -32.67 -17.07 -2.65
CA LEU A 822 -33.63 -16.01 -2.96
C LEU A 822 -34.94 -16.11 -2.15
N PRO A 823 -35.62 -17.29 -2.04
CA PRO A 823 -36.82 -17.39 -1.19
C PRO A 823 -36.57 -17.10 0.29
N ARG A 824 -35.38 -17.45 0.79
CA ARG A 824 -34.97 -17.17 2.18
C ARG A 824 -34.71 -15.68 2.37
N VAL A 825 -34.09 -15.03 1.39
CA VAL A 825 -33.88 -13.58 1.36
C VAL A 825 -35.23 -12.85 1.36
N ILE A 826 -36.18 -13.21 0.49
CA ILE A 826 -37.50 -12.58 0.47
C ILE A 826 -38.26 -12.77 1.78
N LYS A 827 -38.22 -13.98 2.36
CA LYS A 827 -38.79 -14.25 3.69
C LYS A 827 -38.12 -13.43 4.79
N PHE A 828 -36.82 -13.18 4.68
CA PHE A 828 -36.07 -12.32 5.59
C PHE A 828 -36.46 -10.85 5.44
N LEU A 829 -36.55 -10.34 4.20
CA LEU A 829 -36.96 -8.97 3.90
C LEU A 829 -38.37 -8.65 4.42
N ASN A 830 -39.30 -9.62 4.39
CA ASN A 830 -40.64 -9.47 4.97
C ASN A 830 -40.66 -9.09 6.46
N LYS A 831 -39.53 -9.23 7.19
CA LYS A 831 -39.40 -8.84 8.60
C LYS A 831 -39.11 -7.34 8.78
N PHE A 832 -38.91 -6.58 7.69
CA PHE A 832 -38.52 -5.17 7.69
C PHE A 832 -39.53 -4.30 6.91
N PRO A 833 -39.83 -3.08 7.38
CA PRO A 833 -40.77 -2.18 6.69
C PRO A 833 -40.25 -1.69 5.32
N GLU A 834 -38.94 -1.70 5.10
CA GLU A 834 -38.28 -1.24 3.87
C GLU A 834 -38.43 -2.24 2.70
N MET A 835 -39.05 -3.41 2.90
CA MET A 835 -39.15 -4.48 1.90
C MET A 835 -39.67 -4.01 0.54
N LEU A 836 -40.74 -3.21 0.53
CA LEU A 836 -41.39 -2.77 -0.71
C LEU A 836 -40.48 -1.81 -1.49
N ASP A 837 -39.78 -0.93 -0.78
CA ASP A 837 -38.80 -0.01 -1.36
C ASP A 837 -37.60 -0.77 -1.92
N VAL A 838 -37.11 -1.76 -1.17
CA VAL A 838 -35.99 -2.63 -1.55
C VAL A 838 -36.27 -3.41 -2.83
N ILE A 839 -37.45 -4.01 -2.95
CA ILE A 839 -37.82 -4.80 -4.14
C ILE A 839 -37.95 -3.88 -5.36
N ALA A 840 -38.65 -2.75 -5.23
CA ALA A 840 -38.78 -1.78 -6.32
C ALA A 840 -37.42 -1.20 -6.74
N GLY A 841 -36.56 -0.86 -5.78
CA GLY A 841 -35.21 -0.37 -6.02
C GLY A 841 -34.32 -1.39 -6.72
N CYS A 842 -34.39 -2.66 -6.30
CA CYS A 842 -33.68 -3.76 -6.93
C CYS A 842 -34.10 -3.91 -8.41
N THR A 843 -35.41 -4.01 -8.69
CA THR A 843 -35.90 -4.18 -10.07
C THR A 843 -35.51 -3.05 -11.01
N ARG A 844 -35.35 -1.82 -10.50
CA ARG A 844 -34.90 -0.68 -11.30
C ARG A 844 -33.44 -0.80 -11.75
N LYS A 845 -32.63 -1.55 -11.01
CA LYS A 845 -31.19 -1.74 -11.25
C LYS A 845 -30.85 -3.07 -11.92
N THR A 846 -31.80 -4.00 -11.98
CA THR A 846 -31.62 -5.32 -12.61
C THR A 846 -32.24 -5.38 -14.00
N GLU A 847 -31.69 -6.21 -14.87
CA GLU A 847 -32.23 -6.42 -16.21
C GLU A 847 -33.66 -6.98 -16.18
N VAL A 848 -34.50 -6.54 -17.13
CA VAL A 848 -35.90 -6.99 -17.25
C VAL A 848 -36.00 -8.51 -17.40
N ALA A 849 -34.99 -9.11 -18.05
CA ALA A 849 -34.89 -10.55 -18.18
C ALA A 849 -34.86 -11.25 -16.82
N SER A 850 -34.27 -10.68 -15.77
CA SER A 850 -34.17 -11.33 -14.45
C SER A 850 -35.40 -11.12 -13.57
N TRP A 851 -36.37 -10.30 -13.99
CA TRP A 851 -37.53 -9.95 -13.17
C TRP A 851 -38.49 -11.13 -12.92
N HIS A 852 -38.61 -12.06 -13.88
CA HIS A 852 -39.46 -13.24 -13.71
C HIS A 852 -39.00 -14.11 -12.53
N VAL A 853 -37.68 -14.33 -12.39
CA VAL A 853 -37.08 -15.08 -11.28
C VAL A 853 -37.44 -14.47 -9.92
N LEU A 854 -37.43 -13.14 -9.84
CA LEU A 854 -37.79 -12.41 -8.63
C LEU A 854 -39.30 -12.51 -8.32
N PHE A 855 -40.16 -12.20 -9.29
CA PHE A 855 -41.61 -12.14 -9.07
C PHE A 855 -42.28 -13.50 -8.94
N ASP A 856 -41.68 -14.57 -9.46
CA ASP A 856 -42.10 -15.95 -9.18
C ASP A 856 -42.01 -16.29 -7.68
N VAL A 857 -41.09 -15.65 -6.94
CA VAL A 857 -40.88 -15.86 -5.51
C VAL A 857 -41.59 -14.82 -4.65
N VAL A 858 -41.59 -13.54 -5.08
CA VAL A 858 -42.14 -12.43 -4.30
C VAL A 858 -43.68 -12.37 -4.38
N GLY A 859 -44.27 -12.78 -5.50
CA GLY A 859 -45.69 -12.58 -5.80
C GLY A 859 -45.91 -11.51 -6.87
N SER A 860 -47.17 -11.30 -7.27
CA SER A 860 -47.48 -10.42 -8.40
C SER A 860 -47.14 -8.95 -8.11
N PRO A 861 -46.55 -8.19 -9.07
CA PRO A 861 -46.28 -6.77 -8.88
C PRO A 861 -47.53 -5.95 -8.53
N LYS A 862 -48.72 -6.41 -8.97
CA LYS A 862 -50.02 -5.77 -8.69
C LYS A 862 -50.40 -5.86 -7.22
N GLU A 863 -50.15 -6.99 -6.57
CA GLU A 863 -50.37 -7.15 -5.13
C GLU A 863 -49.44 -6.25 -4.31
N LEU A 864 -48.18 -6.11 -4.74
CA LEU A 864 -47.22 -5.22 -4.10
C LEU A 864 -47.61 -3.75 -4.26
N PHE A 865 -48.13 -3.36 -5.43
CA PHE A 865 -48.67 -2.02 -5.68
C PHE A 865 -49.85 -1.70 -4.74
N GLU A 866 -50.84 -2.59 -4.63
CA GLU A 866 -51.99 -2.39 -3.72
C GLU A 866 -51.54 -2.34 -2.25
N ARG A 867 -50.52 -3.12 -1.89
CA ARG A 867 -49.92 -3.07 -0.54
C ARG A 867 -49.27 -1.71 -0.28
N CYS A 868 -48.51 -1.16 -1.23
CA CYS A 868 -47.93 0.19 -1.12
C CYS A 868 -49.01 1.27 -0.96
N MET A 869 -50.09 1.18 -1.74
CA MET A 869 -51.24 2.08 -1.65
C MET A 869 -51.92 2.02 -0.29
N SER A 870 -52.10 0.81 0.27
CA SER A 870 -52.69 0.62 1.60
C SER A 870 -51.83 1.17 2.76
N LEU A 871 -50.51 1.17 2.58
CA LEU A 871 -49.53 1.67 3.55
C LEU A 871 -49.23 3.17 3.37
N GLY A 872 -49.78 3.81 2.34
CA GLY A 872 -49.52 5.22 2.02
C GLY A 872 -48.12 5.49 1.46
N GLN A 873 -47.40 4.46 0.99
CA GLN A 873 -46.06 4.58 0.37
C GLN A 873 -46.18 4.95 -1.11
N LEU A 874 -46.61 6.18 -1.39
CA LEU A 874 -47.00 6.61 -2.73
C LEU A 874 -45.83 6.65 -3.73
N LYS A 875 -44.63 7.04 -3.29
CA LYS A 875 -43.43 7.08 -4.14
C LYS A 875 -43.04 5.68 -4.62
N THR A 876 -43.08 4.71 -3.72
CA THR A 876 -42.78 3.29 -4.00
C THR A 876 -43.84 2.66 -4.88
N ALA A 877 -45.11 2.98 -4.64
CA ALA A 877 -46.22 2.59 -5.53
C ALA A 877 -46.00 3.08 -6.97
N GLY A 878 -45.47 4.30 -7.15
CA GLY A 878 -45.05 4.82 -8.45
C GLY A 878 -43.98 3.96 -9.14
N GLY A 879 -43.00 3.47 -8.37
CA GLY A 879 -42.01 2.51 -8.87
C GLY A 879 -42.63 1.20 -9.36
N TYR A 880 -43.58 0.64 -8.60
CA TYR A 880 -44.29 -0.58 -9.01
C TYR A 880 -45.19 -0.39 -10.24
N LEU A 881 -45.74 0.80 -10.47
CA LEU A 881 -46.46 1.09 -11.72
C LEU A 881 -45.56 1.00 -12.95
N LEU A 882 -44.31 1.46 -12.85
CA LEU A 882 -43.33 1.34 -13.94
C LEU A 882 -43.02 -0.13 -14.24
N ILE A 883 -42.87 -0.94 -13.20
CA ILE A 883 -42.63 -2.38 -13.32
C ILE A 883 -43.83 -3.07 -13.96
N LEU A 884 -45.05 -2.79 -13.48
CA LEU A 884 -46.30 -3.31 -14.03
C LEU A 884 -46.46 -2.97 -15.50
N HIS A 885 -46.20 -1.72 -15.88
CA HIS A 885 -46.28 -1.28 -17.28
C HIS A 885 -45.31 -2.04 -18.20
N THR A 886 -44.12 -2.37 -17.66
CA THR A 886 -43.07 -3.05 -18.42
C THR A 886 -43.33 -4.57 -18.53
N MET A 887 -43.93 -5.19 -17.51
CA MET A 887 -44.20 -6.64 -17.49
C MET A 887 -45.57 -7.04 -18.05
N GLU A 888 -46.62 -6.26 -17.78
CA GLU A 888 -48.01 -6.59 -18.12
C GLU A 888 -48.54 -5.59 -19.16
N GLN A 889 -48.72 -6.05 -20.40
CA GLN A 889 -49.23 -5.21 -21.49
C GLN A 889 -50.66 -4.68 -21.23
N LEU A 890 -50.73 -3.36 -20.99
CA LEU A 890 -51.61 -2.34 -21.62
C LEU A 890 -53.10 -2.11 -21.28
N GLU A 891 -53.83 -2.85 -20.43
CA GLU A 891 -55.26 -2.49 -20.18
C GLU A 891 -55.58 -1.88 -18.80
N ASP A 892 -54.98 -2.34 -17.69
CA ASP A 892 -55.33 -1.87 -16.33
C ASP A 892 -54.50 -0.67 -15.81
N SER A 893 -53.31 -0.43 -16.37
CA SER A 893 -52.31 0.53 -15.83
C SER A 893 -52.81 1.99 -15.75
N SER A 894 -53.71 2.39 -16.64
CA SER A 894 -54.25 3.76 -16.69
C SER A 894 -55.14 4.08 -15.48
N THR A 895 -55.86 3.10 -14.95
CA THR A 895 -56.76 3.30 -13.81
C THR A 895 -55.98 3.38 -12.49
N ASP A 896 -54.97 2.55 -12.33
CA ASP A 896 -54.09 2.55 -11.15
C ASP A 896 -53.17 3.79 -11.09
N MET A 897 -52.72 4.29 -12.25
CA MET A 897 -52.04 5.59 -12.32
C MET A 897 -52.93 6.75 -11.85
N ILE A 898 -54.20 6.79 -12.28
CA ILE A 898 -55.15 7.83 -11.85
C ILE A 898 -55.43 7.73 -10.34
N ARG A 899 -55.51 6.50 -9.80
CA ARG A 899 -55.66 6.27 -8.34
C ARG A 899 -54.45 6.79 -7.57
N LEU A 900 -53.23 6.49 -8.01
CA LEU A 900 -52.01 6.99 -7.37
C LEU A 900 -51.92 8.51 -7.47
N PHE A 901 -52.21 9.08 -8.64
CA PHE A 901 -52.23 10.54 -8.85
C PHE A 901 -53.23 11.24 -7.93
N SER A 902 -54.41 10.65 -7.73
CA SER A 902 -55.42 11.18 -6.80
C SER A 902 -54.92 11.15 -5.35
N ALA A 903 -54.34 10.04 -4.92
CA ALA A 903 -53.77 9.90 -3.57
C ALA A 903 -52.57 10.85 -3.33
N ALA A 904 -51.73 11.08 -4.35
CA ALA A 904 -50.60 12.01 -4.27
C ALA A 904 -51.07 13.47 -4.08
N VAL A 905 -52.16 13.87 -4.73
CA VAL A 905 -52.74 15.21 -4.54
C VAL A 905 -53.40 15.34 -3.17
N GLU A 906 -54.10 14.31 -2.70
CA GLU A 906 -54.72 14.33 -1.36
C GLU A 906 -53.68 14.44 -0.23
N THR A 907 -52.49 13.86 -0.42
CA THR A 907 -51.36 13.93 0.52
C THR A 907 -50.49 15.17 0.35
N GLY A 908 -50.68 15.93 -0.73
CA GLY A 908 -49.92 17.15 -1.02
C GLY A 908 -48.51 16.93 -1.55
N ASP A 909 -48.18 15.74 -2.08
CA ASP A 909 -46.88 15.43 -2.68
C ASP A 909 -46.82 15.93 -4.13
N TRP A 910 -46.57 17.24 -4.29
CA TRP A 910 -46.56 17.90 -5.59
C TRP A 910 -45.40 17.44 -6.50
N ASP A 911 -44.30 16.97 -5.94
CA ASP A 911 -43.16 16.44 -6.71
C ASP A 911 -43.55 15.11 -7.37
N LEU A 912 -44.18 14.20 -6.61
CA LEU A 912 -44.71 12.96 -7.17
C LEU A 912 -45.80 13.24 -8.23
N CYS A 913 -46.70 14.19 -7.99
CA CYS A 913 -47.70 14.62 -8.97
C CYS A 913 -47.05 15.10 -10.28
N LYS A 914 -45.95 15.84 -10.20
CA LYS A 914 -45.19 16.31 -11.36
C LYS A 914 -44.56 15.16 -12.15
N GLU A 915 -43.95 14.20 -11.45
CA GLU A 915 -43.38 13.01 -12.09
C GLU A 915 -44.45 12.14 -12.75
N LEU A 916 -45.56 11.88 -12.06
CA LEU A 916 -46.69 11.12 -12.60
C LEU A 916 -47.36 11.84 -13.78
N ALA A 917 -47.47 13.17 -13.75
CA ALA A 917 -48.00 13.94 -14.88
C ALA A 917 -47.10 13.84 -16.11
N ARG A 918 -45.77 13.92 -15.93
CA ARG A 918 -44.79 13.71 -17.02
C ARG A 918 -44.91 12.31 -17.61
N PHE A 919 -45.08 11.31 -16.76
CA PHE A 919 -45.25 9.93 -17.19
C PHE A 919 -46.56 9.74 -17.98
N LEU A 920 -47.68 10.27 -17.48
CA LEU A 920 -48.97 10.24 -18.18
C LEU A 920 -48.92 10.95 -19.54
N THR A 921 -48.21 12.07 -19.66
CA THR A 921 -48.02 12.76 -20.95
C THR A 921 -47.15 11.99 -21.93
N ALA A 922 -46.19 11.20 -21.44
CA ALA A 922 -45.35 10.36 -22.28
C ALA A 922 -46.07 9.09 -22.76
N LEU A 923 -47.07 8.63 -22.01
CA LEU A 923 -47.91 7.47 -22.33
C LEU A 923 -49.03 7.79 -23.34
N ASP A 924 -49.52 9.02 -23.32
CA ASP A 924 -50.64 9.48 -24.15
C ASP A 924 -50.35 10.87 -24.72
N ASP A 925 -49.82 10.91 -25.94
CA ASP A 925 -49.53 12.14 -26.69
C ASP A 925 -50.77 13.03 -26.88
N SER A 926 -51.99 12.46 -26.76
CA SER A 926 -53.24 13.22 -26.86
C SER A 926 -53.60 13.99 -25.58
N GLY A 927 -52.92 13.70 -24.46
CA GLY A 927 -53.11 14.33 -23.15
C GLY A 927 -54.47 14.09 -22.50
N ASN A 928 -55.26 13.15 -23.03
CA ASN A 928 -56.63 12.89 -22.58
C ASN A 928 -56.66 12.18 -21.22
N THR A 929 -55.75 11.24 -20.99
CA THR A 929 -55.59 10.54 -19.70
C THR A 929 -55.20 11.49 -18.57
N LEU A 930 -54.27 12.43 -18.80
CA LEU A 930 -53.92 13.46 -17.82
C LEU A 930 -55.11 14.39 -17.52
N ARG A 931 -55.87 14.79 -18.54
CA ARG A 931 -57.09 15.61 -18.36
C ARG A 931 -58.15 14.88 -17.55
N GLU A 932 -58.32 13.57 -17.76
CA GLU A 932 -59.24 12.75 -16.97
C GLU A 932 -58.77 12.60 -15.52
N ALA A 933 -57.48 12.38 -15.29
CA ALA A 933 -56.89 12.37 -13.95
C ALA A 933 -57.14 13.71 -13.21
N LEU A 934 -56.84 14.84 -13.86
CA LEU A 934 -57.04 16.18 -13.30
C LEU A 934 -58.52 16.48 -12.99
N ARG A 935 -59.45 16.02 -13.84
CA ARG A 935 -60.90 16.16 -13.60
C ARG A 935 -61.35 15.39 -12.36
N ARG A 936 -60.89 14.14 -12.17
CA ARG A 936 -61.27 13.31 -11.01
C ARG A 936 -60.79 13.88 -9.68
N VAL A 937 -59.63 14.54 -9.70
CA VAL A 937 -59.01 15.12 -8.49
C VAL A 937 -59.53 16.53 -8.19
N LYS A 938 -60.47 17.08 -8.97
CA LYS A 938 -61.06 18.42 -8.79
C LYS A 938 -60.06 19.58 -8.79
N LEU A 939 -58.81 19.36 -9.24
CA LEU A 939 -57.82 20.43 -9.45
C LEU A 939 -58.22 21.39 -10.59
N VAL A 940 -59.22 21.01 -11.40
CA VAL A 940 -59.77 21.83 -12.49
C VAL A 940 -60.57 23.04 -11.98
N ASN A 941 -60.93 23.11 -10.68
CA ASN A 941 -61.74 24.22 -10.15
C ASN A 941 -60.96 25.51 -9.86
N GLY A 942 -59.68 25.60 -10.22
CA GLY A 942 -58.86 26.82 -10.09
C GLY A 942 -58.58 27.56 -11.41
N VAL A 943 -58.92 27.01 -12.58
CA VAL A 943 -58.64 27.65 -13.88
C VAL A 943 -59.94 27.99 -14.60
N SER A 944 -60.74 28.85 -13.97
CA SER A 944 -61.72 29.68 -14.69
C SER A 944 -61.10 31.04 -14.98
N SER A 945 -60.00 31.09 -15.72
CA SER A 945 -59.53 32.32 -16.36
C SER A 945 -58.50 31.98 -17.40
N SER A 946 -58.67 32.59 -18.57
CA SER A 946 -57.67 32.80 -19.62
C SER A 946 -56.36 33.37 -19.06
N VAL A 947 -55.52 32.53 -18.48
CA VAL A 947 -54.16 32.86 -18.09
C VAL A 947 -53.27 31.84 -18.78
N GLU A 948 -52.57 32.29 -19.81
CA GLU A 948 -51.42 31.59 -20.39
C GLU A 948 -50.47 31.22 -19.24
N SER A 949 -50.33 29.93 -18.99
CA SER A 949 -49.40 29.45 -17.98
C SER A 949 -47.97 29.61 -18.52
N PRO A 950 -47.01 30.13 -17.73
CA PRO A 950 -45.60 30.22 -18.15
C PRO A 950 -44.99 28.84 -18.47
N PHE A 951 -45.62 27.75 -18.02
CA PHE A 951 -45.17 26.38 -18.24
C PHE A 951 -45.47 25.85 -19.65
N GLU A 952 -46.39 26.45 -20.41
CA GLU A 952 -46.69 25.98 -21.78
C GLU A 952 -45.66 26.47 -22.82
N LYS A 953 -44.94 27.57 -22.55
CA LYS A 953 -43.96 28.13 -23.50
C LYS A 953 -42.63 27.38 -23.53
N GLU A 954 -42.21 26.74 -22.44
CA GLU A 954 -40.90 26.09 -22.38
C GLU A 954 -40.88 24.68 -22.99
N PHE A 955 -42.01 23.97 -23.02
CA PHE A 955 -42.07 22.61 -23.55
C PHE A 955 -42.41 22.53 -25.04
N LEU A 956 -43.15 23.51 -25.58
CA LEU A 956 -43.51 23.54 -27.00
C LEU A 956 -42.39 24.06 -27.92
N LEU A 957 -41.34 24.68 -27.38
CA LEU A 957 -40.18 25.13 -28.17
C LEU A 957 -39.13 24.02 -28.42
N ALA A 958 -39.23 22.86 -27.77
CA ALA A 958 -38.29 21.75 -27.96
C ALA A 958 -38.70 20.79 -29.09
N ALA A 959 -39.98 20.75 -29.47
CA ALA A 959 -40.49 19.84 -30.50
C ALA A 959 -40.21 20.31 -31.94
N ASP A 960 -40.07 21.62 -32.17
CA ASP A 960 -39.88 22.18 -33.52
C ASP A 960 -38.41 22.33 -33.96
N ALA A 961 -37.43 22.12 -33.07
CA ALA A 961 -36.01 22.26 -33.40
C ALA A 961 -35.38 21.01 -34.06
N HIS A 962 -36.08 19.87 -34.11
CA HIS A 962 -35.51 18.61 -34.61
C HIS A 962 -35.68 18.35 -36.11
N ASN A 963 -36.33 19.26 -36.85
CA ASN A 963 -36.57 19.11 -38.30
C ASN A 963 -35.89 20.14 -39.21
N ALA A 964 -34.93 20.93 -38.71
CA ALA A 964 -34.26 21.95 -39.52
C ALA A 964 -32.77 22.12 -39.20
N GLN A 965 -31.95 21.06 -39.30
CA GLN A 965 -30.49 21.21 -39.44
C GLN A 965 -29.78 19.96 -40.00
N THR A 966 -30.31 19.40 -41.08
CA THR A 966 -29.53 18.61 -42.04
C THR A 966 -29.29 19.48 -43.28
N ASN A 967 -28.25 20.33 -43.25
CA ASN A 967 -27.50 20.81 -44.42
C ASN A 967 -26.50 21.92 -44.02
N GLY A 968 -25.20 21.65 -44.18
CA GLY A 968 -24.23 22.67 -44.63
C GLY A 968 -23.07 23.08 -43.71
N ARG A 969 -21.89 22.51 -44.02
CA ARG A 969 -20.59 23.18 -44.26
C ARG A 969 -19.77 23.80 -43.12
N ASN A 970 -18.54 23.28 -43.04
CA ASN A 970 -17.22 23.94 -43.08
C ASN A 970 -16.96 25.23 -42.26
N GLY A 971 -15.90 25.19 -41.45
CA GLY A 971 -15.01 26.33 -41.24
C GLY A 971 -14.57 26.53 -39.79
N ASP A 972 -13.27 26.30 -39.57
CA ASP A 972 -12.38 26.69 -38.46
C ASP A 972 -12.53 26.05 -37.07
#